data_AF-A0A2A2TM79-F1
#
_entry.id   AF-A0A2A2TM79-F1
#
_cell.length_a   1.000
_cell.length_b   1.000
_cell.length_c   1.000
_cell.angle_alpha   90.00
_cell.angle_beta   90.00
_cell.angle_gamma   90.00
#
_symmetry.space_group_name_H-M   'P 1'
#
loop_
_entity.id
_entity.type
_entity.pdbx_description
1 polymer ?
#
loop_
_entity_poly.entity_id
_entity_poly.type
_entity_poly.pdbx_seq_one_letter_code
_entity_poly.pdbx_strand_id
1 'polypeptide(L)'
;MRKIIDVLGIIGIAVSPVILGVAYAQTSVPSITRPVESITEKNFPLNQPQEVTFELNESFQKLAEPQQLTNGEKQGTEQKLSRQQEEQLRDWLLLTVLSAKGILNEKINVVMLDNLTTMRHEFISNVSNFKYGSIRYQSLDNARIVALLPKIDSPEERKNHLATIADNYRKDNGEKPKFIEIFEYEIFPKQHSAIITRRKDINAEEIFSPTYGYYETIINQYGDDAQKINELQSFLNQTNDITFAVANSYGLALGGRKVFKDKNSPQFQGLKVEDIATLFKSEQKILEFQQLYNKEYQSISRSEKEQKEFDNKKIEEGSQLGLLGSAFSLDWEYDYPSLAKALEQVKPLLEYLTVDSQRIISDELIKEAKQGILSKNPDKYLELIEKIDDFSDSKEKNKAFEQGKIAENINKQLKLYEAQLDKENQEKIKQQFEQQIEKDKEAYQQAGYTNEQINSLINEQKPMYEKELVNIQIKLDKDKPGKINEKKFSIINDIEQEIYQLLNTQQSNGFQFARYDGGLRGTEVGMLLFYTDLLMKIWQLNFQKATIETGIEGFKSETQIPLSSIYDSELKKLGSRRLWLEANDDEYSRANENKEIIFSRNITQIQARSSNRYQVNKKEANPRPDTATFVNWWNKHYGEIARHEPQYEKLNQILKWNQVIQWLNGYQSENSFNFLQKVNFKDNHNFEKWYRSQGERLKFRKWNAIKFIRAGHQHRGEKVEALHFLESDQEIDSQYNKPLYGGVSLAKRNNFDPLPQNSSLSKFLRKSNINYKTIKKHNGKLTFENYHGTKFQVENPSYNVSKTIIQPKTGTKFRSPNAELNSEKVKLISKFKATPNNGLKLTTRLEDAKGFSAEFGELNITRTQNGFRTGFENRDIDTGYSLASDLSKRNGDIRSFITSKGDVFSFRYSSSQPTAAYVKQSNSNKWLKLSEGGGGGNGLPPSKSMMTVAEPGKNSRIINVELVDEAQIPGDAQRFGKEVDFLEEGFNPSQKAQKLSEDPMAFVLSSKLDLQSRIKNINSALKNGNYPKAEKLINESIKLHASDPQLMLRKAVVEQRLGRLNIEIVTSKGATPRRQSFFDEIKNSSFTRIETDKVFIYVQDSPSFNNIDFIKRIEASLPSGSGGRLYKLQPGKIGEVPISQSGFGDVSASSHSSTQFKVNNIANSLKNRSQNSDSNDECKNQSAEEEKNQNPNCSPEKSEKPVYVLTESSIK
;
A
#
# COMPACT_ATOMS: atom_id res chain seq x y z
N MET A 1 -53.50 2.04 48.60
CA MET A 1 -52.76 2.38 49.83
C MET A 1 -52.42 1.08 50.54
N ARG A 2 -51.14 0.89 50.91
CA ARG A 2 -50.56 -0.24 51.69
C ARG A 2 -50.38 -1.54 50.90
N LYS A 3 -49.14 -1.85 50.46
CA LYS A 3 -48.00 -2.38 51.25
C LYS A 3 -48.35 -3.76 51.84
N ILE A 4 -47.83 -4.84 51.28
CA ILE A 4 -46.47 -5.38 51.53
C ILE A 4 -46.47 -6.21 52.82
N ILE A 5 -46.19 -7.51 52.60
CA ILE A 5 -45.48 -8.46 53.48
C ILE A 5 -46.30 -9.18 54.55
N ASP A 6 -46.46 -10.51 54.35
CA ASP A 6 -45.92 -11.61 55.18
C ASP A 6 -46.64 -12.94 54.84
N VAL A 7 -46.10 -14.16 54.77
CA VAL A 7 -44.77 -14.78 54.82
C VAL A 7 -45.04 -16.32 54.85
N LEU A 8 -44.15 -17.17 54.27
CA LEU A 8 -44.14 -18.67 54.28
C LEU A 8 -45.16 -19.36 53.35
N GLY A 9 -44.83 -20.29 52.42
CA GLY A 9 -43.71 -21.21 52.28
C GLY A 9 -44.07 -22.59 52.85
N ILE A 10 -44.50 -23.55 52.01
CA ILE A 10 -44.42 -25.03 52.21
C ILE A 10 -44.81 -25.78 50.91
N ILE A 11 -43.81 -26.46 50.31
CA ILE A 11 -43.71 -27.88 49.88
C ILE A 11 -44.90 -28.56 49.14
N GLY A 12 -44.62 -29.11 47.95
CA GLY A 12 -45.01 -30.50 47.59
C GLY A 12 -45.70 -30.75 46.24
N ILE A 13 -45.33 -31.87 45.60
CA ILE A 13 -45.81 -32.49 44.32
C ILE A 13 -44.91 -32.13 43.12
N ALA A 14 -43.85 -32.87 42.77
CA ALA A 14 -43.67 -34.31 42.51
C ALA A 14 -44.38 -34.84 41.26
N VAL A 15 -43.56 -35.40 40.35
CA VAL A 15 -43.86 -36.35 39.27
C VAL A 15 -44.23 -35.77 37.88
N SER A 16 -43.19 -35.60 37.05
CA SER A 16 -43.22 -35.70 35.58
C SER A 16 -43.54 -37.17 35.18
N PRO A 17 -44.13 -37.49 34.00
CA PRO A 17 -43.32 -37.43 32.77
C PRO A 17 -44.06 -37.19 31.44
N VAL A 18 -43.32 -36.57 30.51
CA VAL A 18 -43.10 -37.02 29.11
C VAL A 18 -44.35 -37.30 28.26
N ILE A 19 -44.59 -36.44 27.26
CA ILE A 19 -44.93 -36.73 25.85
C ILE A 19 -45.33 -35.39 25.23
N LEU A 20 -44.48 -34.80 24.38
CA LEU A 20 -44.75 -33.73 23.36
C LEU A 20 -43.53 -32.83 23.04
N GLY A 21 -42.33 -33.14 23.52
CA GLY A 21 -41.11 -32.36 23.28
C GLY A 21 -40.05 -32.99 22.37
N VAL A 22 -40.40 -33.96 21.50
CA VAL A 22 -39.39 -34.73 20.71
C VAL A 22 -39.47 -34.49 19.18
N ALA A 23 -40.47 -33.77 18.66
CA ALA A 23 -40.62 -33.64 17.20
C ALA A 23 -39.82 -32.50 16.51
N TYR A 24 -38.99 -31.72 17.22
CA TYR A 24 -38.27 -30.59 16.60
C TYR A 24 -36.78 -30.43 16.98
N ALA A 25 -36.15 -31.41 17.64
CA ALA A 25 -34.76 -31.30 18.11
C ALA A 25 -33.76 -32.29 17.50
N GLN A 26 -34.13 -33.08 16.48
CA GLN A 26 -33.24 -34.10 15.91
C GLN A 26 -33.13 -34.02 14.38
N THR A 27 -32.41 -33.03 13.85
CA THR A 27 -31.70 -33.14 12.53
C THR A 27 -30.42 -32.30 12.44
N SER A 28 -29.80 -31.90 13.56
CA SER A 28 -28.40 -31.48 13.55
C SER A 28 -27.55 -32.65 14.03
N VAL A 29 -27.18 -33.54 13.11
CA VAL A 29 -26.14 -34.54 13.37
C VAL A 29 -24.91 -33.77 13.87
N PRO A 30 -24.37 -34.05 15.06
CA PRO A 30 -23.14 -33.42 15.51
C PRO A 30 -22.07 -33.83 14.49
N SER A 31 -21.64 -32.85 13.69
CA SER A 31 -20.51 -33.04 12.79
C SER A 31 -19.36 -33.46 13.69
N ILE A 32 -18.82 -34.66 13.49
CA ILE A 32 -17.65 -35.15 14.22
C ILE A 32 -16.49 -34.20 13.87
N THR A 33 -16.35 -33.13 14.66
CA THR A 33 -15.25 -32.20 14.56
C THR A 33 -14.02 -32.95 15.02
N ARG A 34 -13.23 -33.46 14.08
CA ARG A 34 -11.86 -33.92 14.38
C ARG A 34 -11.17 -32.81 15.19
N PRO A 35 -10.52 -33.14 16.31
CA PRO A 35 -9.89 -32.12 17.15
C PRO A 35 -8.85 -31.38 16.31
N VAL A 36 -8.95 -30.05 16.27
CA VAL A 36 -8.09 -29.10 15.51
C VAL A 36 -6.59 -29.38 15.75
N GLU A 37 -6.26 -29.90 16.92
CA GLU A 37 -4.92 -30.28 17.36
C GLU A 37 -4.33 -31.42 16.51
N SER A 38 -5.11 -32.46 16.19
CA SER A 38 -4.67 -33.60 15.37
C SER A 38 -4.30 -33.20 13.93
N ILE A 39 -5.01 -32.20 13.38
CA ILE A 39 -4.73 -31.65 12.05
C ILE A 39 -3.46 -30.79 12.09
N THR A 40 -3.28 -29.99 13.14
CA THR A 40 -2.09 -29.14 13.30
C THR A 40 -0.84 -29.99 13.42
N GLU A 41 -0.84 -31.02 14.28
CA GLU A 41 0.30 -31.92 14.47
C GLU A 41 0.66 -32.68 13.19
N LYS A 42 -0.35 -33.10 12.42
CA LYS A 42 -0.13 -33.76 11.14
C LYS A 42 0.48 -32.82 10.08
N ASN A 43 0.14 -31.54 10.12
CA ASN A 43 0.52 -30.58 9.07
C ASN A 43 1.78 -29.79 9.43
N PHE A 44 2.04 -29.60 10.72
CA PHE A 44 3.23 -29.00 11.28
C PHE A 44 3.68 -29.82 12.50
N PRO A 45 4.36 -30.95 12.26
CA PRO A 45 4.91 -31.75 13.34
C PRO A 45 5.92 -30.92 14.15
N LEU A 46 5.98 -31.18 15.46
CA LEU A 46 6.82 -30.41 16.36
C LEU A 46 8.30 -30.50 15.95
N ASN A 47 8.95 -29.33 15.83
CA ASN A 47 10.35 -29.17 15.41
C ASN A 47 10.69 -29.74 14.02
N GLN A 48 9.69 -30.02 13.18
CA GLN A 48 9.94 -30.42 11.80
C GLN A 48 9.70 -29.22 10.86
N PRO A 49 10.70 -28.85 10.04
CA PRO A 49 10.53 -27.78 9.07
C PRO A 49 9.53 -28.22 8.00
N GLN A 50 8.69 -27.28 7.58
CA GLN A 50 7.77 -27.43 6.46
C GLN A 50 8.08 -26.35 5.42
N GLU A 51 8.22 -26.76 4.17
CA GLU A 51 8.50 -25.82 3.09
C GLU A 51 7.21 -25.13 2.63
N VAL A 52 7.29 -23.83 2.39
CA VAL A 52 6.24 -23.03 1.74
C VAL A 52 6.81 -22.47 0.45
N THR A 53 6.39 -23.01 -0.69
CA THR A 53 6.76 -22.47 -2.00
C THR A 53 5.80 -21.35 -2.40
N PHE A 54 6.33 -20.23 -2.88
CA PHE A 54 5.57 -19.09 -3.36
C PHE A 54 5.49 -19.06 -4.89
N GLU A 55 4.29 -18.96 -5.45
CA GLU A 55 4.10 -18.65 -6.87
C GLU A 55 4.00 -17.13 -7.02
N LEU A 56 5.16 -16.48 -7.19
CA LEU A 56 5.28 -15.03 -7.36
C LEU A 56 5.03 -14.64 -8.81
N ASN A 57 4.28 -13.56 -9.03
CA ASN A 57 4.02 -12.99 -10.34
C ASN A 57 4.70 -11.62 -10.53
N GLU A 58 4.58 -11.02 -11.72
CA GLU A 58 5.19 -9.72 -12.04
C GLU A 58 4.72 -8.60 -11.09
N SER A 59 3.48 -8.63 -10.63
CA SER A 59 2.95 -7.61 -9.71
C SER A 59 3.55 -7.70 -8.31
N PHE A 60 3.89 -8.91 -7.84
CA PHE A 60 4.66 -9.06 -6.59
C PHE A 60 6.02 -8.38 -6.71
N GLN A 61 6.68 -8.44 -7.87
CA GLN A 61 7.94 -7.72 -8.10
C GLN A 61 7.76 -6.20 -8.01
N LYS A 62 6.57 -5.68 -8.34
CA LYS A 62 6.21 -4.25 -8.27
C LYS A 62 5.79 -3.76 -6.89
N LEU A 63 5.60 -4.66 -5.91
CA LEU A 63 5.51 -4.24 -4.50
C LEU A 63 6.84 -3.64 -3.99
N ALA A 64 7.93 -3.78 -4.75
CA ALA A 64 9.15 -3.04 -4.46
C ALA A 64 8.91 -1.55 -4.58
N GLU A 65 9.25 -0.80 -3.52
CA GLU A 65 9.32 0.66 -3.58
C GLU A 65 10.10 1.07 -4.84
N PRO A 66 9.71 2.15 -5.55
CA PRO A 66 10.53 2.73 -6.59
C PRO A 66 11.83 3.23 -5.95
N GLN A 67 12.80 2.33 -5.82
CA GLN A 67 14.18 2.70 -5.56
C GLN A 67 14.62 3.39 -6.83
N GLN A 68 14.84 4.70 -6.73
CA GLN A 68 15.64 5.41 -7.71
C GLN A 68 17.01 4.73 -7.67
N LEU A 69 17.24 3.79 -8.60
CA LEU A 69 18.57 3.33 -8.94
C LEU A 69 19.32 4.57 -9.41
N THR A 70 20.02 5.23 -8.50
CA THR A 70 20.99 6.25 -8.86
C THR A 70 21.93 5.59 -9.85
N ASN A 71 22.01 6.15 -11.07
CA ASN A 71 22.59 5.55 -12.28
C ASN A 71 24.09 5.14 -12.21
N GLY A 72 24.71 5.07 -11.03
CA GLY A 72 26.15 4.87 -10.83
C GLY A 72 26.59 3.48 -10.31
N GLU A 73 25.76 2.71 -9.60
CA GLU A 73 26.19 1.42 -9.03
C GLU A 73 25.72 0.25 -9.90
N LYS A 74 26.50 -0.03 -10.95
CA LYS A 74 26.33 -1.22 -11.79
C LYS A 74 27.05 -2.43 -11.20
N GLN A 75 26.28 -3.53 -11.13
CA GLN A 75 26.70 -4.94 -11.23
C GLN A 75 27.47 -5.54 -10.04
N GLY A 76 26.74 -6.20 -9.14
CA GLY A 76 27.29 -7.22 -8.24
C GLY A 76 26.52 -7.46 -6.95
N THR A 77 25.68 -6.51 -6.52
CA THR A 77 24.95 -6.61 -5.25
C THR A 77 23.75 -7.54 -5.36
N GLU A 78 23.67 -8.48 -4.43
CA GLU A 78 22.56 -9.41 -4.29
C GLU A 78 21.22 -8.66 -4.33
N GLN A 79 20.27 -9.11 -5.16
CA GLN A 79 18.93 -8.53 -5.25
C GLN A 79 18.19 -8.80 -3.93
N LYS A 80 18.35 -7.89 -2.97
CA LYS A 80 17.64 -7.90 -1.69
C LYS A 80 16.15 -7.69 -1.98
N LEU A 81 15.29 -8.51 -1.38
CA LEU A 81 13.85 -8.34 -1.47
C LEU A 81 13.50 -6.97 -0.87
N SER A 82 12.56 -6.24 -1.47
CA SER A 82 12.09 -5.02 -0.84
C SER A 82 11.40 -5.35 0.48
N ARG A 83 11.46 -4.40 1.41
CA ARG A 83 10.80 -4.51 2.71
C ARG A 83 9.32 -4.88 2.61
N GLN A 84 8.59 -4.23 1.70
CA GLN A 84 7.15 -4.45 1.51
C GLN A 84 6.82 -5.86 0.98
N GLN A 85 7.68 -6.42 0.12
CA GLN A 85 7.56 -7.81 -0.32
C GLN A 85 7.78 -8.79 0.84
N GLU A 86 8.76 -8.56 1.71
CA GLU A 86 8.93 -9.41 2.91
C GLU A 86 7.70 -9.35 3.82
N GLU A 87 7.16 -8.16 4.06
CA GLU A 87 5.94 -7.99 4.87
C GLU A 87 4.75 -8.73 4.24
N GLN A 88 4.64 -8.74 2.90
CA GLN A 88 3.63 -9.50 2.17
C GLN A 88 3.80 -11.01 2.35
N LEU A 89 5.03 -11.52 2.24
CA LEU A 89 5.30 -12.95 2.43
C LEU A 89 4.98 -13.38 3.87
N ARG A 90 5.25 -12.57 4.88
CA ARG A 90 4.89 -12.85 6.28
C ARG A 90 3.38 -12.97 6.48
N ASP A 91 2.58 -12.13 5.81
CA ASP A 91 1.12 -12.26 5.84
C ASP A 91 0.65 -13.57 5.22
N TRP A 92 1.21 -13.93 4.07
CA TRP A 92 0.93 -15.20 3.40
C TRP A 92 1.35 -16.40 4.24
N LEU A 93 2.49 -16.34 4.93
CA LEU A 93 2.93 -17.39 5.86
C LEU A 93 1.96 -17.54 7.04
N LEU A 94 1.48 -16.44 7.62
CA LEU A 94 0.47 -16.52 8.68
C LEU A 94 -0.81 -17.19 8.16
N LEU A 95 -1.30 -16.79 6.98
CA LEU A 95 -2.47 -17.42 6.35
C LEU A 95 -2.24 -18.90 6.04
N THR A 96 -1.01 -19.30 5.68
CA THR A 96 -0.64 -20.70 5.48
C THR A 96 -0.72 -21.50 6.78
N VAL A 97 -0.19 -20.97 7.88
CA VAL A 97 -0.31 -21.60 9.21
C VAL A 97 -1.78 -21.76 9.59
N LEU A 98 -2.57 -20.71 9.42
CA LEU A 98 -4.00 -20.72 9.75
C LEU A 98 -4.80 -21.70 8.85
N SER A 99 -4.47 -21.79 7.56
CA SER A 99 -5.05 -22.78 6.63
C SER A 99 -4.80 -24.20 7.10
N ALA A 100 -3.54 -24.50 7.40
CA ALA A 100 -3.12 -25.84 7.79
C ALA A 100 -3.77 -26.31 9.10
N LYS A 101 -4.13 -25.41 9.99
CA LYS A 101 -4.80 -25.77 11.24
C LYS A 101 -6.24 -26.22 11.05
N GLY A 102 -6.82 -26.07 9.85
CA GLY A 102 -8.23 -26.42 9.60
C GLY A 102 -9.19 -25.56 10.40
N ILE A 103 -8.86 -24.28 10.60
CA ILE A 103 -9.67 -23.34 11.40
C ILE A 103 -11.08 -23.25 10.80
N LEU A 104 -12.09 -23.34 11.65
CA LEU A 104 -13.49 -23.18 11.25
C LEU A 104 -13.70 -21.81 10.60
N ASN A 105 -14.46 -21.75 9.50
CA ASN A 105 -14.65 -20.52 8.72
C ASN A 105 -15.15 -19.33 9.54
N GLU A 106 -15.99 -19.56 10.55
CA GLU A 106 -16.43 -18.48 11.46
C GLU A 106 -15.28 -17.77 12.16
N LYS A 107 -14.21 -18.52 12.51
CA LYS A 107 -12.99 -17.99 13.13
C LYS A 107 -12.07 -17.32 12.11
N ILE A 108 -12.19 -17.67 10.83
CA ILE A 108 -11.40 -17.06 9.76
C ILE A 108 -11.85 -15.62 9.48
N ASN A 109 -13.11 -15.28 9.73
CA ASN A 109 -13.63 -13.90 9.61
C ASN A 109 -12.84 -12.90 10.45
N VAL A 110 -12.34 -13.38 11.59
CA VAL A 110 -11.57 -12.60 12.57
C VAL A 110 -10.19 -12.29 12.03
N VAL A 111 -9.57 -13.29 11.41
CA VAL A 111 -8.30 -13.17 10.71
C VAL A 111 -8.43 -12.11 9.63
N MET A 112 -9.58 -12.10 8.96
CA MET A 112 -9.86 -11.11 7.94
C MET A 112 -9.83 -9.72 8.54
N LEU A 113 -10.54 -9.38 9.62
CA LEU A 113 -10.55 -8.01 10.15
C LEU A 113 -9.15 -7.37 10.34
N ASP A 114 -8.15 -8.17 10.70
CA ASP A 114 -6.77 -7.72 10.85
C ASP A 114 -5.96 -7.78 9.53
N ASN A 115 -6.21 -8.74 8.63
CA ASN A 115 -5.41 -8.99 7.42
C ASN A 115 -6.31 -9.17 6.17
N LEU A 116 -6.88 -8.06 5.68
CA LEU A 116 -8.00 -8.08 4.73
C LEU A 116 -7.62 -8.27 3.25
N THR A 117 -6.36 -8.08 2.87
CA THR A 117 -6.00 -7.97 1.45
C THR A 117 -5.06 -9.10 1.02
N THR A 118 -5.24 -9.54 -0.22
CA THR A 118 -4.34 -10.51 -0.86
C THR A 118 -2.97 -9.91 -1.15
N MET A 119 -2.90 -8.59 -1.36
CA MET A 119 -1.69 -7.82 -1.65
C MET A 119 -1.66 -6.49 -0.91
N ARG A 120 -0.46 -6.05 -0.52
CA ARG A 120 -0.15 -4.80 0.17
C ARG A 120 0.04 -3.66 -0.82
N HIS A 121 -0.99 -3.30 -1.58
CA HIS A 121 -0.92 -2.05 -2.32
C HIS A 121 -1.11 -0.87 -1.37
N GLU A 122 -0.24 0.14 -1.46
CA GLU A 122 -0.27 1.27 -0.52
C GLU A 122 -1.57 2.08 -0.62
N PHE A 123 -2.13 2.20 -1.83
CA PHE A 123 -3.38 2.93 -2.05
C PHE A 123 -4.60 2.32 -1.36
N ILE A 124 -4.55 1.05 -0.90
CA ILE A 124 -5.62 0.43 -0.08
C ILE A 124 -5.27 0.35 1.42
N SER A 125 -4.18 0.96 1.86
CA SER A 125 -3.76 0.95 3.27
C SER A 125 -4.81 1.55 4.22
N ASN A 126 -5.62 2.51 3.76
CA ASN A 126 -6.67 3.14 4.58
C ASN A 126 -7.85 2.21 4.95
N VAL A 127 -7.99 1.06 4.29
CA VAL A 127 -9.02 0.05 4.61
C VAL A 127 -8.43 -1.28 5.06
N SER A 128 -7.11 -1.34 5.23
CA SER A 128 -6.41 -2.56 5.60
C SER A 128 -5.48 -2.29 6.77
N ASN A 129 -5.62 -3.06 7.86
CA ASN A 129 -4.78 -2.91 9.04
C ASN A 129 -3.46 -3.67 8.87
N PHE A 130 -2.64 -3.24 7.90
CA PHE A 130 -1.36 -3.87 7.63
C PHE A 130 -0.48 -3.89 8.89
N LYS A 131 -0.24 -5.08 9.44
CA LYS A 131 0.76 -5.28 10.51
C LYS A 131 2.16 -5.18 9.90
N TYR A 132 3.09 -4.48 10.55
CA TYR A 132 4.48 -4.36 10.07
C TYR A 132 5.45 -4.92 11.10
N GLY A 133 6.66 -5.24 10.64
CA GLY A 133 7.71 -5.83 11.45
C GLY A 133 7.80 -7.34 11.26
N SER A 134 8.73 -7.96 11.99
CA SER A 134 9.09 -9.37 11.84
C SER A 134 8.03 -10.34 12.38
N ILE A 135 7.14 -9.90 13.27
CA ILE A 135 6.16 -10.78 13.91
C ILE A 135 4.79 -10.70 13.24
N ARG A 136 4.06 -11.82 13.26
CA ARG A 136 2.64 -11.90 12.96
C ARG A 136 1.96 -12.76 14.00
N TYR A 137 0.70 -12.47 14.30
CA TYR A 137 -0.05 -13.28 15.24
C TYR A 137 -1.55 -13.17 14.99
N GLN A 138 -2.26 -14.19 15.46
CA GLN A 138 -3.71 -14.26 15.38
C GLN A 138 -4.30 -15.04 16.55
N SER A 139 -5.39 -14.54 17.13
CA SER A 139 -6.17 -15.28 18.13
C SER A 139 -7.03 -16.38 17.47
N LEU A 140 -7.02 -17.59 18.04
CA LEU A 140 -7.84 -18.72 17.59
C LEU A 140 -9.13 -18.91 18.39
N ASP A 141 -9.07 -18.58 19.67
CA ASP A 141 -10.17 -18.65 20.62
C ASP A 141 -9.89 -17.74 21.83
N ASN A 142 -10.74 -17.84 22.86
CA ASN A 142 -10.73 -17.00 24.06
C ASN A 142 -9.41 -17.07 24.87
N ALA A 143 -8.45 -17.90 24.50
CA ALA A 143 -7.21 -18.04 25.26
C ALA A 143 -5.98 -18.48 24.44
N ARG A 144 -6.11 -18.83 23.16
CA ARG A 144 -5.01 -19.34 22.33
C ARG A 144 -4.62 -18.38 21.21
N ILE A 145 -3.32 -18.20 21.04
CA ILE A 145 -2.71 -17.37 20.00
C ILE A 145 -1.83 -18.25 19.11
N VAL A 146 -1.90 -18.03 17.79
CA VAL A 146 -0.83 -18.44 16.86
C VAL A 146 0.13 -17.28 16.72
N ALA A 147 1.40 -17.51 17.04
CA ALA A 147 2.50 -16.57 16.85
C ALA A 147 3.41 -17.06 15.73
N LEU A 148 3.59 -16.24 14.71
CA LEU A 148 4.57 -16.43 13.65
C LEU A 148 5.74 -15.47 13.89
N LEU A 149 6.91 -16.04 14.16
CA LEU A 149 8.13 -15.33 14.54
C LEU A 149 9.25 -15.62 13.55
N PRO A 150 10.16 -14.69 13.26
CA PRO A 150 11.38 -15.04 12.56
C PRO A 150 12.18 -16.05 13.40
N LYS A 151 12.86 -16.98 12.74
CA LYS A 151 13.88 -17.79 13.40
C LYS A 151 15.07 -16.89 13.72
N ILE A 152 15.31 -16.64 15.01
CA ILE A 152 16.37 -15.77 15.50
C ILE A 152 17.18 -16.54 16.54
N ASP A 153 18.49 -16.31 16.55
CA ASP A 153 19.42 -16.95 17.48
C ASP A 153 19.43 -16.30 18.88
N SER A 154 19.08 -15.01 18.99
CA SER A 154 18.98 -14.31 20.29
C SER A 154 17.72 -14.72 21.07
N PRO A 155 17.88 -15.34 22.26
CA PRO A 155 16.76 -15.63 23.15
C PRO A 155 16.03 -14.38 23.63
N GLU A 156 16.75 -13.26 23.82
CA GLU A 156 16.21 -11.98 24.28
C GLU A 156 15.24 -11.37 23.26
N GLU A 157 15.63 -11.36 21.98
CA GLU A 157 14.76 -10.84 20.92
C GLU A 157 13.50 -11.68 20.77
N ARG A 158 13.64 -13.01 20.85
CA ARG A 158 12.48 -13.93 20.88
C ARG A 158 11.55 -13.64 22.06
N LYS A 159 12.09 -13.39 23.26
CA LYS A 159 11.29 -13.02 24.45
C LYS A 159 10.51 -11.72 24.20
N ASN A 160 11.14 -10.69 23.61
CA ASN A 160 10.46 -9.45 23.26
C ASN A 160 9.32 -9.65 22.26
N HIS A 161 9.54 -10.49 21.24
CA HIS A 161 8.52 -10.80 20.25
C HIS A 161 7.29 -11.45 20.88
N LEU A 162 7.50 -12.46 21.72
CA LEU A 162 6.41 -13.12 22.46
C LEU A 162 5.69 -12.18 23.43
N ALA A 163 6.45 -11.36 24.16
CA ALA A 163 5.90 -10.34 25.04
C ALA A 163 5.01 -9.34 24.28
N THR A 164 5.49 -8.84 23.13
CA THR A 164 4.73 -7.91 22.28
C THR A 164 3.41 -8.54 21.81
N ILE A 165 3.43 -9.81 21.41
CA ILE A 165 2.22 -10.54 21.00
C ILE A 165 1.24 -10.69 22.18
N ALA A 166 1.75 -11.08 23.36
CA ALA A 166 0.92 -11.28 24.54
C ALA A 166 0.27 -9.99 25.04
N ASP A 167 1.00 -8.87 25.02
CA ASP A 167 0.47 -7.56 25.41
C ASP A 167 -0.59 -7.07 24.42
N ASN A 168 -0.34 -7.20 23.11
CA ASN A 168 -1.32 -6.84 22.10
C ASN A 168 -2.61 -7.66 22.22
N TYR A 169 -2.49 -8.96 22.51
CA TYR A 169 -3.64 -9.80 22.78
C TYR A 169 -4.41 -9.31 24.02
N ARG A 170 -3.70 -9.04 25.12
CA ARG A 170 -4.31 -8.55 26.36
C ARG A 170 -5.05 -7.23 26.12
N LYS A 171 -4.45 -6.31 25.37
CA LYS A 171 -5.10 -5.07 24.93
C LYS A 171 -6.38 -5.36 24.16
N ASP A 172 -6.34 -6.21 23.14
CA ASP A 172 -7.51 -6.46 22.28
C ASP A 172 -8.66 -7.15 23.03
N ASN A 173 -8.34 -8.03 23.99
CA ASN A 173 -9.33 -8.93 24.60
C ASN A 173 -9.71 -8.56 26.05
N GLY A 174 -8.91 -7.75 26.74
CA GLY A 174 -9.06 -7.47 28.16
C GLY A 174 -8.54 -8.58 29.10
N GLU A 175 -7.99 -9.66 28.55
CA GLU A 175 -7.59 -10.86 29.31
C GLU A 175 -6.21 -11.35 28.85
N LYS A 176 -5.40 -11.90 29.76
CA LYS A 176 -4.14 -12.57 29.40
C LYS A 176 -4.47 -13.81 28.54
N PRO A 177 -3.71 -14.11 27.47
CA PRO A 177 -3.84 -15.41 26.81
C PRO A 177 -3.48 -16.53 27.80
N LYS A 178 -3.87 -17.77 27.51
CA LYS A 178 -3.41 -18.96 28.25
C LYS A 178 -2.27 -19.67 27.54
N PHE A 179 -2.34 -19.79 26.21
CA PHE A 179 -1.31 -20.47 25.43
C PHE A 179 -0.94 -19.70 24.17
N ILE A 180 0.35 -19.75 23.83
CA ILE A 180 0.88 -19.25 22.56
C ILE A 180 1.49 -20.42 21.80
N GLU A 181 0.89 -20.75 20.66
CA GLU A 181 1.43 -21.68 19.68
C GLU A 181 2.47 -20.97 18.82
N ILE A 182 3.69 -21.50 18.77
CA ILE A 182 4.83 -20.80 18.16
C ILE A 182 5.19 -21.45 16.84
N PHE A 183 5.29 -20.62 15.80
CA PHE A 183 5.79 -20.99 14.48
C PHE A 183 6.96 -20.08 14.14
N GLU A 184 8.14 -20.65 13.94
CA GLU A 184 9.30 -19.91 13.48
C GLU A 184 9.39 -19.97 11.95
N TYR A 185 9.81 -18.89 11.30
CA TYR A 185 9.98 -18.84 9.85
C TYR A 185 11.36 -18.35 9.41
N GLU A 186 11.77 -18.82 8.24
CA GLU A 186 12.90 -18.32 7.45
C GLU A 186 12.40 -18.09 6.03
N ILE A 187 12.62 -16.90 5.46
CA ILE A 187 12.24 -16.59 4.07
C ILE A 187 13.49 -16.71 3.19
N PHE A 188 13.37 -17.39 2.04
CA PHE A 188 14.41 -17.56 1.04
C PHE A 188 13.97 -16.90 -0.28
N PRO A 189 14.17 -15.57 -0.43
CA PRO A 189 13.59 -14.83 -1.55
C PRO A 189 14.03 -15.35 -2.92
N LYS A 190 15.31 -15.72 -3.08
CA LYS A 190 15.86 -16.23 -4.35
C LYS A 190 15.21 -17.54 -4.80
N GLN A 191 14.75 -18.35 -3.86
CA GLN A 191 14.13 -19.65 -4.11
C GLN A 191 12.60 -19.53 -4.23
N HIS A 192 12.06 -18.31 -4.03
CA HIS A 192 10.63 -18.08 -3.84
C HIS A 192 10.04 -19.08 -2.84
N SER A 193 10.71 -19.29 -1.71
CA SER A 193 10.26 -20.23 -0.69
C SER A 193 10.48 -19.68 0.72
N ALA A 194 9.90 -20.37 1.69
CA ALA A 194 10.14 -20.16 3.11
C ALA A 194 10.09 -21.50 3.84
N ILE A 195 10.72 -21.57 5.01
CA ILE A 195 10.57 -22.69 5.94
C ILE A 195 9.76 -22.20 7.12
N ILE A 196 8.77 -22.99 7.55
CA ILE A 196 8.04 -22.79 8.81
C ILE A 196 8.29 -24.00 9.71
N THR A 197 8.62 -23.76 10.98
CA THR A 197 8.81 -24.81 11.99
C THR A 197 7.93 -24.55 13.19
N ARG A 198 7.03 -25.50 13.54
CA ARG A 198 6.28 -25.43 14.80
C ARG A 198 7.21 -25.70 15.98
N ARG A 199 7.14 -24.86 17.00
CA ARG A 199 7.87 -24.99 18.26
C ARG A 199 6.92 -25.37 19.38
N LYS A 200 7.50 -25.69 20.54
CA LYS A 200 6.74 -26.02 21.75
C LYS A 200 5.88 -24.81 22.12
N ASP A 201 4.60 -25.07 22.36
CA ASP A 201 3.66 -24.06 22.82
C ASP A 201 4.08 -23.56 24.21
N ILE A 202 3.87 -22.28 24.49
CA ILE A 202 4.26 -21.64 25.75
C ILE A 202 3.01 -21.31 26.56
N ASN A 203 3.02 -21.62 27.86
CA ASN A 203 2.02 -21.12 28.80
C ASN A 203 2.26 -19.62 28.97
N ALA A 204 1.25 -18.82 28.66
CA ALA A 204 1.34 -17.37 28.70
C ALA A 204 1.65 -16.81 30.10
N GLU A 205 1.34 -17.53 31.18
CA GLU A 205 1.76 -17.16 32.55
C GLU A 205 3.27 -16.96 32.65
N GLU A 206 4.05 -17.76 31.92
CA GLU A 206 5.50 -17.60 31.84
C GLU A 206 5.89 -16.24 31.22
N ILE A 207 5.12 -15.77 30.23
CA ILE A 207 5.35 -14.49 29.54
C ILE A 207 4.98 -13.29 30.42
N PHE A 208 4.07 -13.47 31.38
CA PHE A 208 3.74 -12.50 32.42
C PHE A 208 4.49 -12.78 33.73
N SER A 209 5.78 -13.12 33.61
CA SER A 209 6.69 -13.31 34.74
C SER A 209 7.98 -12.48 34.58
N PRO A 210 8.78 -12.31 35.65
CA PRO A 210 10.08 -11.65 35.59
C PRO A 210 11.06 -12.28 34.57
N THR A 211 10.93 -13.57 34.26
CA THR A 211 11.73 -14.27 33.24
C THR A 211 11.58 -13.68 31.85
N TYR A 212 10.41 -13.12 31.57
CA TYR A 212 10.06 -12.39 30.34
C TYR A 212 10.01 -10.87 30.59
N GLY A 213 10.67 -10.41 31.65
CA GLY A 213 10.80 -9.01 32.00
C GLY A 213 9.52 -8.36 32.47
N TYR A 214 8.47 -9.12 32.81
CA TYR A 214 7.20 -8.56 33.28
C TYR A 214 7.19 -8.42 34.81
N TYR A 215 6.76 -7.26 35.29
CA TYR A 215 6.66 -6.93 36.70
C TYR A 215 5.29 -6.29 36.97
N GLU A 216 4.68 -6.66 38.09
CA GLU A 216 3.47 -6.02 38.61
C GLU A 216 3.78 -5.43 40.00
N THR A 217 3.17 -4.29 40.33
CA THR A 217 3.19 -3.68 41.67
C THR A 217 1.80 -3.20 42.06
N ILE A 218 1.57 -2.94 43.33
CA ILE A 218 0.36 -2.27 43.84
C ILE A 218 0.81 -1.02 44.59
N ILE A 219 0.35 0.14 44.15
CA ILE A 219 0.50 1.40 44.89
C ILE A 219 -0.64 1.45 45.92
N ASN A 220 -0.31 1.24 47.19
CA ASN A 220 -1.32 1.08 48.24
C ASN A 220 -1.97 2.43 48.57
N GLN A 221 -3.30 2.53 48.42
CA GLN A 221 -4.00 3.79 48.69
C GLN A 221 -3.95 4.22 50.16
N TYR A 222 -3.74 3.28 51.09
CA TYR A 222 -3.66 3.53 52.52
C TYR A 222 -2.24 3.85 53.02
N GLY A 223 -1.23 3.71 52.16
CA GLY A 223 0.14 4.13 52.47
C GLY A 223 0.26 5.65 52.59
N ASP A 224 1.26 6.12 53.33
CA ASP A 224 1.63 7.53 53.29
C ASP A 224 2.23 7.92 51.92
N ASP A 225 2.37 9.22 51.66
CA ASP A 225 2.82 9.70 50.36
C ASP A 225 4.26 9.27 50.04
N ALA A 226 5.13 9.13 51.04
CA ALA A 226 6.51 8.69 50.83
C ALA A 226 6.57 7.22 50.42
N GLN A 227 5.77 6.37 51.06
CA GLN A 227 5.62 4.97 50.69
C GLN A 227 5.12 4.83 49.24
N LYS A 228 4.07 5.56 48.87
CA LYS A 228 3.50 5.53 47.51
C LYS A 228 4.52 5.97 46.45
N ILE A 229 5.31 7.02 46.74
CA ILE A 229 6.40 7.48 45.88
C ILE A 229 7.45 6.39 45.70
N ASN A 230 7.86 5.72 46.78
CA ASN A 230 8.85 4.64 46.73
C ASN A 230 8.34 3.41 45.97
N GLU A 231 7.07 3.04 46.14
CA GLU A 231 6.42 1.94 45.41
C GLU A 231 6.40 2.22 43.89
N LEU A 232 6.02 3.45 43.49
CA LEU A 232 6.05 3.89 42.10
C LEU A 232 7.49 3.94 41.55
N GLN A 233 8.44 4.50 42.30
CA GLN A 233 9.84 4.57 41.89
C GLN A 233 10.45 3.18 41.68
N SER A 234 10.15 2.24 42.58
CA SER A 234 10.62 0.85 42.46
C SER A 234 10.09 0.21 41.17
N PHE A 235 8.82 0.41 40.85
CA PHE A 235 8.22 -0.08 39.60
C PHE A 235 8.89 0.52 38.36
N LEU A 236 9.11 1.84 38.34
CA LEU A 236 9.79 2.52 37.23
C LEU A 236 11.26 2.10 37.07
N ASN A 237 11.92 1.69 38.16
CA ASN A 237 13.29 1.17 38.10
C ASN A 237 13.35 -0.26 37.53
N GLN A 238 12.28 -1.04 37.70
CA GLN A 238 12.19 -2.42 37.21
C GLN A 238 11.67 -2.52 35.78
N THR A 239 10.87 -1.54 35.36
CA THR A 239 10.17 -1.53 34.07
C THR A 239 10.66 -0.41 33.16
N ASN A 240 10.41 -0.58 31.88
CA ASN A 240 10.68 0.40 30.83
C ASN A 240 9.37 0.80 30.14
N ASP A 241 8.43 -0.13 30.07
CA ASP A 241 7.17 0.03 29.36
C ASP A 241 5.99 -0.32 30.25
N ILE A 242 5.09 0.62 30.54
CA ILE A 242 3.81 0.29 31.18
C ILE A 242 2.88 -0.38 30.16
N THR A 243 2.29 -1.52 30.53
CA THR A 243 1.37 -2.27 29.64
C THR A 243 -0.02 -2.44 30.24
N PHE A 244 -0.18 -2.13 31.53
CA PHE A 244 -1.41 -2.36 32.27
C PHE A 244 -1.51 -1.46 33.51
N ALA A 245 -2.71 -0.95 33.78
CA ALA A 245 -3.07 -0.38 35.07
C ALA A 245 -4.52 -0.73 35.44
N VAL A 246 -4.78 -1.02 36.73
CA VAL A 246 -6.12 -1.30 37.26
C VAL A 246 -6.32 -0.60 38.59
N ALA A 247 -7.49 0.01 38.75
CA ALA A 247 -7.92 0.68 39.97
C ALA A 247 -8.85 -0.26 40.73
N ASN A 248 -8.53 -0.53 41.99
CA ASN A 248 -9.32 -1.40 42.84
C ASN A 248 -9.44 -0.81 44.27
N SER A 249 -10.14 -1.51 45.16
CA SER A 249 -10.39 -1.08 46.54
C SER A 249 -9.16 -1.06 47.45
N TYR A 250 -8.01 -1.52 46.97
CA TYR A 250 -6.74 -1.54 47.70
C TYR A 250 -5.72 -0.54 47.15
N GLY A 251 -5.97 0.02 45.97
CA GLY A 251 -5.11 1.03 45.33
C GLY A 251 -5.01 0.85 43.82
N LEU A 252 -3.87 1.26 43.27
CA LEU A 252 -3.57 1.21 41.84
C LEU A 252 -2.57 0.08 41.57
N ALA A 253 -3.01 -1.01 40.94
CA ALA A 253 -2.09 -2.03 40.48
C ALA A 253 -1.57 -1.69 39.08
N LEU A 254 -0.26 -1.81 38.90
CA LEU A 254 0.46 -1.46 37.69
C LEU A 254 1.18 -2.70 37.16
N GLY A 255 1.19 -2.88 35.85
CA GLY A 255 1.97 -3.91 35.17
C GLY A 255 2.80 -3.32 34.04
N GLY A 256 4.06 -3.74 33.95
CA GLY A 256 4.98 -3.24 32.95
C GLY A 256 6.09 -4.22 32.59
N ARG A 257 6.85 -3.87 31.57
CA ARG A 257 7.94 -4.69 31.02
C ARG A 257 9.27 -3.99 31.05
N LYS A 258 10.32 -4.74 31.38
CA LYS A 258 11.70 -4.44 31.02
C LYS A 258 11.92 -4.89 29.58
N VAL A 259 12.30 -3.97 28.71
CA VAL A 259 12.54 -4.29 27.29
C VAL A 259 13.93 -4.91 27.18
N PHE A 260 14.02 -6.14 26.68
CA PHE A 260 15.32 -6.71 26.37
C PHE A 260 15.88 -5.99 25.14
N LYS A 261 17.12 -5.52 25.17
CA LYS A 261 17.74 -4.89 24.02
C LYS A 261 18.93 -5.73 23.58
N ASP A 262 19.23 -5.70 22.28
CA ASP A 262 20.51 -6.20 21.82
C ASP A 262 21.65 -5.38 22.48
N LYS A 263 22.86 -5.94 22.54
CA LYS A 263 24.00 -5.31 23.21
C LYS A 263 24.43 -3.97 22.58
N ASN A 264 24.00 -3.69 21.35
CA ASN A 264 24.41 -2.52 20.57
C ASN A 264 23.37 -1.39 20.60
N SER A 265 22.15 -1.69 21.06
CA SER A 265 21.05 -0.74 21.15
C SER A 265 21.27 0.19 22.35
N PRO A 266 20.98 1.51 22.21
CA PRO A 266 21.09 2.44 23.32
C PRO A 266 20.29 2.01 24.54
N GLN A 267 20.85 2.23 25.73
CA GLN A 267 20.14 1.96 26.98
C GLN A 267 18.81 2.72 27.01
N PHE A 268 17.75 2.01 27.41
CA PHE A 268 16.42 2.59 27.58
C PHE A 268 16.46 3.72 28.62
N GLN A 269 15.82 4.84 28.31
CA GLN A 269 15.70 5.97 29.23
C GLN A 269 14.28 6.00 29.80
N GLY A 270 14.11 5.35 30.95
CA GLY A 270 12.84 5.29 31.66
C GLY A 270 12.35 6.64 32.16
N LEU A 271 11.05 6.74 32.41
CA LEU A 271 10.48 7.85 33.14
C LEU A 271 10.89 7.77 34.61
N LYS A 272 11.01 8.95 35.21
CA LYS A 272 11.16 9.10 36.65
C LYS A 272 9.82 9.46 37.29
N VAL A 273 9.72 9.37 38.61
CA VAL A 273 8.52 9.82 39.34
C VAL A 273 8.26 11.31 39.08
N GLU A 274 9.30 12.12 38.94
CA GLU A 274 9.20 13.55 38.61
C GLU A 274 8.52 13.80 37.26
N ASP A 275 8.76 12.94 36.26
CA ASP A 275 8.15 13.07 34.93
C ASP A 275 6.63 12.82 35.03
N ILE A 276 6.20 11.81 35.78
CA ILE A 276 4.79 11.49 36.01
C ILE A 276 4.12 12.57 36.86
N ALA A 277 4.81 13.06 37.90
CA ALA A 277 4.32 14.17 38.71
C ALA A 277 4.14 15.45 37.90
N THR A 278 5.04 15.72 36.95
CA THR A 278 4.93 16.84 36.00
C THR A 278 3.67 16.73 35.16
N LEU A 279 3.41 15.56 34.58
CA LEU A 279 2.18 15.29 33.81
C LEU A 279 0.92 15.46 34.67
N PHE A 280 0.92 14.91 35.88
CA PHE A 280 -0.21 15.01 36.80
C PHE A 280 -0.52 16.47 37.17
N LYS A 281 0.49 17.24 37.59
CA LYS A 281 0.32 18.67 37.93
C LYS A 281 -0.09 19.51 36.72
N SER A 282 0.38 19.15 35.54
CA SER A 282 -0.02 19.81 34.29
C SER A 282 -1.52 19.68 34.03
N GLU A 283 -2.05 18.47 34.20
CA GLU A 283 -3.49 18.22 34.07
C GLU A 283 -4.32 18.96 35.13
N GLN A 284 -3.85 19.00 36.38
CA GLN A 284 -4.53 19.76 37.43
C GLN A 284 -4.64 21.26 37.09
N LYS A 285 -3.55 21.87 36.60
CA LYS A 285 -3.57 23.27 36.15
C LYS A 285 -4.58 23.52 35.03
N ILE A 286 -4.71 22.58 34.09
CA ILE A 286 -5.69 22.70 33.00
C ILE A 286 -7.11 22.56 33.52
N LEU A 287 -7.36 21.64 34.44
CA LEU A 287 -8.67 21.50 35.08
C LEU A 287 -9.05 22.75 35.87
N GLU A 288 -8.13 23.33 36.65
CA GLU A 288 -8.33 24.59 37.35
C GLU A 288 -8.65 25.73 36.37
N PHE A 289 -7.88 25.84 35.28
CA PHE A 289 -8.11 26.86 34.25
C PHE A 289 -9.45 26.67 33.53
N GLN A 290 -9.82 25.43 33.17
CA GLN A 290 -11.14 25.11 32.61
C GLN A 290 -12.28 25.47 33.58
N GLN A 291 -12.12 25.22 34.87
CA GLN A 291 -13.12 25.59 35.87
C GLN A 291 -13.28 27.10 36.01
N LEU A 292 -12.17 27.85 36.06
CA LEU A 292 -12.19 29.32 36.09
C LEU A 292 -12.85 29.89 34.82
N TYR A 293 -12.42 29.41 33.66
CA TYR A 293 -12.97 29.81 32.37
C TYR A 293 -14.47 29.48 32.26
N ASN A 294 -14.89 28.29 32.69
CA ASN A 294 -16.32 27.93 32.70
C ASN A 294 -17.14 28.82 33.65
N LYS A 295 -16.61 29.20 34.82
CA LYS A 295 -17.30 30.12 35.75
C LYS A 295 -17.49 31.51 35.15
N GLU A 296 -16.46 32.05 34.51
CA GLU A 296 -16.54 33.34 33.82
C GLU A 296 -17.56 33.27 32.67
N TYR A 297 -17.55 32.19 31.90
CA TYR A 297 -18.42 32.01 30.73
C TYR A 297 -19.90 31.80 31.11
N GLN A 298 -20.17 31.08 32.20
CA GLN A 298 -21.55 30.87 32.70
C GLN A 298 -22.19 32.15 33.25
N SER A 299 -21.41 33.18 33.57
CA SER A 299 -21.93 34.47 34.07
C SER A 299 -22.58 35.33 32.97
N ILE A 300 -22.43 34.98 31.70
CA ILE A 300 -22.93 35.76 30.56
C ILE A 300 -24.22 35.12 30.01
N SER A 301 -25.38 35.70 30.33
CA SER A 301 -26.68 35.27 29.78
C SER A 301 -26.78 35.59 28.29
N ARG A 302 -27.14 34.60 27.45
CA ARG A 302 -27.26 34.74 25.99
C ARG A 302 -28.47 34.02 25.42
N SER A 303 -28.92 34.43 24.23
CA SER A 303 -29.92 33.70 23.44
C SER A 303 -29.35 32.39 22.87
N GLU A 304 -30.19 31.44 22.44
CA GLU A 304 -29.73 30.14 21.90
C GLU A 304 -28.83 30.25 20.66
N LYS A 305 -29.09 31.22 19.77
CA LYS A 305 -28.26 31.43 18.57
C LYS A 305 -26.89 31.96 18.96
N GLU A 306 -26.86 32.94 19.85
CA GLU A 306 -25.62 33.47 20.43
C GLU A 306 -24.89 32.38 21.20
N GLN A 307 -25.60 31.49 21.92
CA GLN A 307 -25.00 30.37 22.62
C GLN A 307 -24.28 29.42 21.66
N LYS A 308 -24.85 29.14 20.48
CA LYS A 308 -24.22 28.25 19.49
C LYS A 308 -23.01 28.87 18.79
N GLU A 309 -23.09 30.14 18.39
CA GLU A 309 -21.94 30.89 17.88
C GLU A 309 -20.85 31.03 18.97
N PHE A 310 -21.28 31.21 20.21
CA PHE A 310 -20.42 31.31 21.36
C PHE A 310 -19.75 29.99 21.74
N ASP A 311 -20.45 28.85 21.67
CA ASP A 311 -19.87 27.53 21.93
C ASP A 311 -18.80 27.20 20.88
N ASN A 312 -19.02 27.58 19.62
CA ASN A 312 -18.00 27.47 18.57
C ASN A 312 -16.78 28.35 18.88
N LYS A 313 -17.02 29.61 19.27
CA LYS A 313 -15.95 30.54 19.66
C LYS A 313 -15.19 30.05 20.89
N LYS A 314 -15.89 29.46 21.86
CA LYS A 314 -15.32 28.86 23.08
C LYS A 314 -14.42 27.67 22.75
N ILE A 315 -14.75 26.87 21.74
CA ILE A 315 -13.91 25.76 21.29
C ILE A 315 -12.66 26.31 20.57
N GLU A 316 -12.80 27.34 19.73
CA GLU A 316 -11.67 28.00 19.07
C GLU A 316 -10.73 28.67 20.08
N GLU A 317 -11.28 29.53 20.94
CA GLU A 317 -10.57 30.18 22.05
C GLU A 317 -9.99 29.13 22.99
N GLY A 318 -10.73 28.08 23.33
CA GLY A 318 -10.24 26.98 24.15
C GLY A 318 -9.05 26.25 23.52
N SER A 319 -9.10 26.00 22.23
CA SER A 319 -8.00 25.39 21.48
C SER A 319 -6.79 26.32 21.40
N GLN A 320 -7.02 27.63 21.20
CA GLN A 320 -5.95 28.63 21.24
C GLN A 320 -5.36 28.73 22.65
N LEU A 321 -6.19 28.70 23.69
CA LEU A 321 -5.85 28.84 25.09
C LEU A 321 -5.18 27.61 25.71
N GLY A 322 -5.15 26.46 25.02
CA GLY A 322 -4.62 25.22 25.57
C GLY A 322 -5.58 24.51 26.53
N LEU A 323 -6.87 24.86 26.48
CA LEU A 323 -7.94 24.32 27.35
C LEU A 323 -8.36 22.89 26.98
N LEU A 324 -7.78 22.26 25.96
CA LEU A 324 -8.20 20.93 25.48
C LEU A 324 -7.42 19.75 26.09
N GLY A 325 -6.47 20.01 26.99
CA GLY A 325 -5.59 19.01 27.61
C GLY A 325 -4.13 19.43 27.54
N SER A 326 -3.25 18.78 28.30
CA SER A 326 -1.82 19.12 28.27
C SER A 326 -1.27 18.84 26.88
N ALA A 327 -0.44 19.73 26.37
CA ALA A 327 0.06 19.61 25.01
C ALA A 327 1.32 20.44 24.81
N PHE A 328 1.93 20.18 23.68
CA PHE A 328 2.99 20.99 23.12
C PHE A 328 2.65 21.32 21.66
N SER A 329 3.00 22.50 21.17
CA SER A 329 2.90 22.86 19.75
C SER A 329 4.07 23.73 19.31
N LEU A 330 4.59 23.50 18.11
CA LEU A 330 5.34 24.49 17.35
C LEU A 330 4.34 25.29 16.52
N ASP A 331 3.98 26.46 17.04
CA ASP A 331 3.16 27.44 16.35
C ASP A 331 4.06 28.37 15.53
N TRP A 332 3.47 29.23 14.71
CA TRP A 332 4.22 30.19 13.89
C TRP A 332 3.65 31.59 14.01
N GLU A 333 4.48 32.59 13.77
CA GLU A 333 4.17 34.02 13.85
C GLU A 333 5.07 34.78 12.87
N TYR A 334 4.77 36.06 12.62
CA TYR A 334 5.57 36.94 11.78
C TYR A 334 6.17 38.13 12.52
N ASP A 335 7.30 38.62 12.02
CA ASP A 335 7.82 39.96 12.30
C ASP A 335 6.99 40.99 11.50
N TYR A 336 5.83 41.35 12.06
CA TYR A 336 4.88 42.30 11.46
C TYR A 336 5.51 43.64 11.05
N PRO A 337 6.40 44.28 11.84
CA PRO A 337 7.16 45.45 11.39
C PRO A 337 7.92 45.23 10.07
N SER A 338 8.62 44.09 9.94
CA SER A 338 9.35 43.75 8.72
C SER A 338 8.42 43.46 7.54
N LEU A 339 7.28 42.79 7.78
CA LEU A 339 6.24 42.61 6.75
C LEU A 339 5.66 43.95 6.28
N ALA A 340 5.35 44.86 7.20
CA ALA A 340 4.82 46.18 6.87
C ALA A 340 5.81 46.97 6.00
N LYS A 341 7.10 46.93 6.35
CA LYS A 341 8.16 47.59 5.57
C LYS A 341 8.25 47.02 4.15
N ALA A 342 8.22 45.70 4.01
CA ALA A 342 8.28 45.06 2.69
C ALA A 342 7.07 45.38 1.82
N LEU A 343 5.86 45.38 2.41
CA LEU A 343 4.64 45.78 1.70
C LEU A 343 4.69 47.24 1.22
N GLU A 344 5.16 48.16 2.07
CA GLU A 344 5.30 49.58 1.67
C GLU A 344 6.33 49.79 0.55
N GLN A 345 7.40 49.01 0.52
CA GLN A 345 8.41 49.09 -0.54
C GLN A 345 7.84 48.70 -1.91
N VAL A 346 7.02 47.65 -1.97
CA VAL A 346 6.49 47.10 -3.24
C VAL A 346 5.13 47.71 -3.61
N LYS A 347 4.48 48.43 -2.69
CA LYS A 347 3.17 49.07 -2.92
C LYS A 347 3.06 49.86 -4.24
N PRO A 348 4.02 50.73 -4.64
CA PRO A 348 3.92 51.46 -5.91
C PRO A 348 3.85 50.53 -7.12
N LEU A 349 4.58 49.41 -7.08
CA LEU A 349 4.55 48.40 -8.13
C LEU A 349 3.19 47.71 -8.18
N LEU A 350 2.63 47.32 -7.02
CA LEU A 350 1.31 46.68 -6.94
C LEU A 350 0.19 47.56 -7.50
N GLU A 351 0.25 48.87 -7.24
CA GLU A 351 -0.73 49.85 -7.76
C GLU A 351 -0.66 50.02 -9.29
N TYR A 352 0.47 49.66 -9.90
CA TYR A 352 0.72 49.73 -11.35
C TYR A 352 0.47 48.41 -12.09
N LEU A 353 0.22 47.31 -11.38
CA LEU A 353 -0.14 46.01 -11.98
C LEU A 353 -1.56 46.05 -12.56
N THR A 354 -1.64 46.32 -13.88
CA THR A 354 -2.89 46.36 -14.64
C THR A 354 -2.82 45.49 -15.89
N VAL A 355 -3.92 44.82 -16.22
CA VAL A 355 -4.12 44.08 -17.47
C VAL A 355 -5.41 44.57 -18.12
N ASP A 356 -5.36 44.93 -19.40
CA ASP A 356 -6.52 45.46 -20.13
C ASP A 356 -7.20 46.65 -19.38
N SER A 357 -6.38 47.53 -18.78
CA SER A 357 -6.77 48.66 -17.91
C SER A 357 -7.48 48.30 -16.59
N GLN A 358 -7.62 47.01 -16.27
CA GLN A 358 -8.15 46.54 -14.99
C GLN A 358 -6.99 46.28 -14.02
N ARG A 359 -7.12 46.75 -12.77
CA ARG A 359 -6.15 46.45 -11.72
C ARG A 359 -6.25 44.99 -11.30
N ILE A 360 -5.11 44.30 -11.26
CA ILE A 360 -5.04 42.93 -10.74
C ILE A 360 -5.23 42.95 -9.23
N ILE A 361 -4.60 43.90 -8.53
CA ILE A 361 -4.71 44.08 -7.07
C ILE A 361 -5.49 45.36 -6.78
N SER A 362 -6.53 45.29 -5.93
CA SER A 362 -7.31 46.46 -5.54
C SER A 362 -6.63 47.24 -4.40
N ASP A 363 -6.80 48.56 -4.37
CA ASP A 363 -6.27 49.42 -3.30
C ASP A 363 -6.83 49.03 -1.93
N GLU A 364 -8.10 48.58 -1.91
CA GLU A 364 -8.74 48.10 -0.69
C GLU A 364 -8.04 46.85 -0.15
N LEU A 365 -7.64 45.90 -1.01
CA LEU A 365 -6.91 44.71 -0.56
C LEU A 365 -5.51 45.06 0.00
N ILE A 366 -4.80 46.02 -0.61
CA ILE A 366 -3.51 46.50 -0.10
C ILE A 366 -3.70 47.16 1.28
N LYS A 367 -4.75 47.98 1.43
CA LYS A 367 -5.09 48.66 2.68
C LYS A 367 -5.51 47.66 3.77
N GLU A 368 -6.35 46.69 3.45
CA GLU A 368 -6.76 45.61 4.34
C GLU A 368 -5.56 44.76 4.78
N ALA A 369 -4.65 44.42 3.85
CA ALA A 369 -3.41 43.70 4.16
C ALA A 369 -2.54 44.49 5.15
N LYS A 370 -2.36 45.80 4.93
CA LYS A 370 -1.64 46.69 5.85
C LYS A 370 -2.30 46.76 7.22
N GLN A 371 -3.62 46.89 7.29
CA GLN A 371 -4.37 46.88 8.55
C GLN A 371 -4.28 45.53 9.28
N GLY A 372 -4.30 44.42 8.55
CA GLY A 372 -4.05 43.08 9.07
C GLY A 372 -2.66 42.98 9.73
N ILE A 373 -1.61 43.43 9.04
CA ILE A 373 -0.25 43.45 9.60
C ILE A 373 -0.19 44.29 10.89
N LEU A 374 -0.79 45.49 10.90
CA LEU A 374 -0.80 46.37 12.08
C LEU A 374 -1.57 45.77 13.27
N SER A 375 -2.64 45.02 13.00
CA SER A 375 -3.46 44.33 14.00
C SER A 375 -2.94 42.94 14.38
N LYS A 376 -1.79 42.52 13.83
CA LYS A 376 -1.22 41.17 14.00
C LYS A 376 -2.17 40.05 13.56
N ASN A 377 -2.94 40.30 12.50
CA ASN A 377 -3.75 39.31 11.83
C ASN A 377 -3.29 39.19 10.36
N PRO A 378 -2.59 38.10 9.99
CA PRO A 378 -2.00 37.98 8.66
C PRO A 378 -3.01 37.57 7.57
N ASP A 379 -4.28 37.29 7.87
CA ASP A 379 -5.26 36.76 6.90
C ASP A 379 -5.33 37.59 5.61
N LYS A 380 -5.53 38.90 5.73
CA LYS A 380 -5.64 39.81 4.58
C LYS A 380 -4.33 40.01 3.84
N TYR A 381 -3.21 39.91 4.56
CA TYR A 381 -1.90 39.90 3.94
C TYR A 381 -1.67 38.63 3.12
N LEU A 382 -2.05 37.47 3.65
CA LEU A 382 -1.95 36.19 2.97
C LEU A 382 -2.87 36.12 1.74
N GLU A 383 -4.08 36.70 1.81
CA GLU A 383 -4.98 36.87 0.67
C GLU A 383 -4.33 37.72 -0.45
N LEU A 384 -3.65 38.80 -0.08
CA LEU A 384 -2.88 39.61 -1.03
C LEU A 384 -1.75 38.80 -1.69
N ILE A 385 -0.97 38.03 -0.91
CA ILE A 385 0.11 37.21 -1.44
C ILE A 385 -0.42 36.07 -2.34
N GLU A 386 -1.57 35.46 -2.02
CA GLU A 386 -2.24 34.46 -2.89
C GLU A 386 -2.52 35.05 -4.26
N LYS A 387 -3.11 36.24 -4.29
CA LYS A 387 -3.49 36.91 -5.54
C LYS A 387 -2.28 37.30 -6.38
N ILE A 388 -1.17 37.68 -5.74
CA ILE A 388 0.09 37.99 -6.44
C ILE A 388 0.74 36.72 -6.99
N ASP A 389 0.74 35.62 -6.23
CA ASP A 389 1.29 34.32 -6.66
C ASP A 389 0.52 33.77 -7.87
N ASP A 390 -0.82 33.77 -7.78
CA ASP A 390 -1.71 33.37 -8.89
C ASP A 390 -1.46 34.22 -10.15
N PHE A 391 -1.25 35.53 -9.97
CA PHE A 391 -0.90 36.43 -11.08
C PHE A 391 0.47 36.11 -11.68
N SER A 392 1.50 35.88 -10.85
CA SER A 392 2.86 35.57 -11.31
C SER A 392 2.93 34.26 -12.12
N ASP A 393 2.07 33.29 -11.80
CA ASP A 393 1.93 32.02 -12.54
C ASP A 393 1.03 32.14 -13.80
N SER A 394 0.31 33.25 -13.95
CA SER A 394 -0.65 33.44 -15.03
C SER A 394 -0.01 33.87 -16.35
N LYS A 395 -0.73 33.64 -17.46
CA LYS A 395 -0.37 34.24 -18.77
C LYS A 395 -0.57 35.76 -18.80
N GLU A 396 -1.34 36.30 -17.86
CA GLU A 396 -1.63 37.74 -17.77
C GLU A 396 -0.41 38.55 -17.33
N LYS A 397 0.55 37.91 -16.64
CA LYS A 397 1.84 38.51 -16.27
C LYS A 397 2.53 39.18 -17.45
N ASN A 398 2.65 38.48 -18.58
CA ASN A 398 3.32 39.02 -19.77
C ASN A 398 2.58 40.24 -20.33
N LYS A 399 1.24 40.23 -20.32
CA LYS A 399 0.44 41.39 -20.75
C LYS A 399 0.68 42.61 -19.86
N ALA A 400 0.80 42.42 -18.54
CA ALA A 400 1.04 43.51 -17.61
C ALA A 400 2.40 44.21 -17.84
N PHE A 401 3.40 43.49 -18.38
CA PHE A 401 4.69 44.09 -18.77
C PHE A 401 4.67 44.76 -20.15
N GLU A 402 3.66 44.47 -20.97
CA GLU A 402 3.48 45.04 -22.31
C GLU A 402 2.50 46.22 -22.34
N GLN A 403 1.65 46.35 -21.33
CA GLN A 403 0.58 47.35 -21.27
C GLN A 403 0.53 48.09 -19.92
N GLY A 404 -0.15 49.24 -19.89
CA GLY A 404 -0.40 50.01 -18.67
C GLY A 404 0.85 50.71 -18.11
N LYS A 405 0.77 51.09 -16.82
CA LYS A 405 1.78 51.95 -16.17
C LYS A 405 3.16 51.29 -16.03
N ILE A 406 3.22 49.96 -15.88
CA ILE A 406 4.50 49.25 -15.84
C ILE A 406 5.18 49.31 -17.21
N ALA A 407 4.45 49.04 -18.29
CA ALA A 407 4.99 49.17 -19.64
C ALA A 407 5.41 50.60 -19.96
N GLU A 408 4.66 51.61 -19.52
CA GLU A 408 5.07 53.02 -19.62
C GLU A 408 6.39 53.29 -18.90
N ASN A 409 6.57 52.76 -17.68
CA ASN A 409 7.82 52.89 -16.93
C ASN A 409 8.98 52.17 -17.62
N ILE A 410 8.77 50.92 -18.08
CA ILE A 410 9.75 50.16 -18.86
C ILE A 410 10.15 50.96 -20.10
N ASN A 411 9.18 51.45 -20.88
CA ASN A 411 9.44 52.23 -22.09
C ASN A 411 10.16 53.56 -21.79
N LYS A 412 9.85 54.21 -20.65
CA LYS A 412 10.55 55.42 -20.21
C LYS A 412 12.03 55.11 -19.91
N GLN A 413 12.31 54.03 -19.19
CA GLN A 413 13.68 53.60 -18.92
C GLN A 413 14.42 53.16 -20.18
N LEU A 414 13.73 52.48 -21.10
CA LEU A 414 14.29 52.08 -22.40
C LEU A 414 14.63 53.28 -23.27
N LYS A 415 13.78 54.32 -23.31
CA LYS A 415 14.08 55.57 -24.04
C LYS A 415 15.31 56.30 -23.47
N LEU A 416 15.45 56.32 -22.15
CA LEU A 416 16.64 56.90 -21.50
C LEU A 416 17.90 56.10 -21.83
N TYR A 417 17.81 54.76 -21.78
CA TYR A 417 18.91 53.88 -22.16
C TYR A 417 19.25 53.98 -23.65
N GLU A 418 18.24 54.10 -24.51
CA GLU A 418 18.41 54.28 -25.95
C GLU A 418 19.17 55.58 -26.26
N ALA A 419 18.77 56.69 -25.63
CA ALA A 419 19.46 57.97 -25.78
C ALA A 419 20.91 57.91 -25.26
N GLN A 420 21.14 57.17 -24.16
CA GLN A 420 22.49 56.94 -23.65
C GLN A 420 23.32 56.12 -24.64
N LEU A 421 22.75 55.04 -25.19
CA LEU A 421 23.41 54.17 -26.14
C LEU A 421 23.76 54.91 -27.45
N ASP A 422 22.87 55.78 -27.91
CA ASP A 422 23.12 56.64 -29.08
C ASP A 422 24.28 57.60 -28.82
N LYS A 423 24.33 58.20 -27.62
CA LYS A 423 25.46 59.06 -27.21
C LYS A 423 26.77 58.27 -27.15
N GLU A 424 26.77 57.09 -26.53
CA GLU A 424 27.94 56.21 -26.44
C GLU A 424 28.43 55.75 -27.83
N ASN A 425 27.49 55.42 -28.73
CA ASN A 425 27.81 55.05 -30.10
C ASN A 425 28.44 56.23 -30.87
N GLN A 426 27.91 57.45 -30.73
CA GLN A 426 28.49 58.65 -31.35
C GLN A 426 29.90 58.94 -30.82
N GLU A 427 30.11 58.84 -29.51
CA GLU A 427 31.44 59.01 -28.90
C GLU A 427 32.42 57.94 -29.40
N LYS A 428 31.98 56.69 -29.51
CA LYS A 428 32.82 55.58 -30.02
C LYS A 428 33.19 55.77 -31.48
N ILE A 429 32.25 56.19 -32.32
CA ILE A 429 32.50 56.52 -33.73
C ILE A 429 33.53 57.65 -33.83
N LYS A 430 33.35 58.72 -33.04
CA LYS A 430 34.29 59.84 -32.99
C LYS A 430 35.69 59.39 -32.56
N GLN A 431 35.80 58.58 -31.50
CA GLN A 431 37.08 58.06 -31.02
C GLN A 431 37.77 57.16 -32.05
N GLN A 432 37.02 56.27 -32.72
CA GLN A 432 37.59 55.42 -33.77
C GLN A 432 38.07 56.23 -34.98
N PHE A 433 37.34 57.28 -35.35
CA PHE A 433 37.75 58.22 -36.39
C PHE A 433 39.05 58.94 -36.03
N GLU A 434 39.12 59.51 -34.82
CA GLU A 434 40.31 60.21 -34.33
C GLU A 434 41.52 59.27 -34.24
N GLN A 435 41.32 58.04 -33.76
CA GLN A 435 42.36 57.01 -33.70
C GLN A 435 42.86 56.58 -35.09
N GLN A 436 41.97 56.46 -36.07
CA GLN A 436 42.34 56.09 -37.43
C GLN A 436 43.13 57.21 -38.12
N ILE A 437 42.68 58.46 -37.98
CA ILE A 437 43.41 59.65 -38.43
C ILE A 437 44.80 59.71 -37.80
N GLU A 438 44.91 59.47 -36.50
CA GLU A 438 46.20 59.55 -35.81
C GLU A 438 47.16 58.42 -36.24
N LYS A 439 46.66 57.19 -36.40
CA LYS A 439 47.44 56.08 -36.97
C LYS A 439 47.97 56.39 -38.36
N ASP A 440 47.14 56.96 -39.23
CA ASP A 440 47.54 57.24 -40.60
C ASP A 440 48.51 58.44 -40.65
N LYS A 441 48.36 59.45 -39.77
CA LYS A 441 49.39 60.49 -39.58
C LYS A 441 50.73 59.89 -39.14
N GLU A 442 50.74 59.02 -38.13
CA GLU A 442 51.95 58.34 -37.67
C GLU A 442 52.61 57.54 -38.79
N ALA A 443 51.82 56.81 -39.58
CA ALA A 443 52.30 56.05 -40.73
C ALA A 443 52.91 56.93 -41.82
N TYR A 444 52.28 58.07 -42.15
CA TYR A 444 52.84 59.03 -43.11
C TYR A 444 54.10 59.73 -42.58
N GLN A 445 54.15 60.03 -41.28
CA GLN A 445 55.33 60.61 -40.66
C GLN A 445 56.52 59.66 -40.71
N GLN A 446 56.29 58.35 -40.48
CA GLN A 446 57.30 57.30 -40.63
C GLN A 446 57.75 57.10 -42.09
N ALA A 447 56.88 57.39 -43.06
CA ALA A 447 57.20 57.32 -44.49
C ALA A 447 57.93 58.57 -45.04
N GLY A 448 58.27 59.55 -44.18
CA GLY A 448 59.09 60.70 -44.54
C GLY A 448 58.33 61.91 -45.11
N TYR A 449 57.00 61.94 -44.98
CA TYR A 449 56.18 63.08 -45.42
C TYR A 449 56.27 64.25 -44.43
N THR A 450 56.30 65.48 -44.95
CA THR A 450 56.23 66.71 -44.14
C THR A 450 54.83 66.92 -43.57
N ASN A 451 54.67 67.64 -42.46
CA ASN A 451 53.36 67.88 -41.83
C ASN A 451 52.30 68.48 -42.78
N GLU A 452 52.71 69.33 -43.72
CA GLU A 452 51.82 69.89 -44.74
C GLU A 452 51.33 68.82 -45.73
N GLN A 453 52.22 67.91 -46.15
CA GLN A 453 51.87 66.78 -47.00
C GLN A 453 50.96 65.78 -46.26
N ILE A 454 51.23 65.50 -44.98
CA ILE A 454 50.39 64.63 -44.14
C ILE A 454 48.97 65.19 -44.03
N ASN A 455 48.82 66.48 -43.75
CA ASN A 455 47.51 67.12 -43.63
C ASN A 455 46.74 67.12 -44.96
N SER A 456 47.43 67.28 -46.10
CA SER A 456 46.81 67.16 -47.43
C SER A 456 46.30 65.74 -47.69
N LEU A 457 47.12 64.73 -47.39
CA LEU A 457 46.76 63.31 -47.58
C LEU A 457 45.60 62.87 -46.68
N ILE A 458 45.60 63.29 -45.41
CA ILE A 458 44.48 63.03 -44.48
C ILE A 458 43.20 63.69 -45.00
N ASN A 459 43.27 64.91 -45.54
CA ASN A 459 42.11 65.58 -46.14
C ASN A 459 41.60 64.87 -47.41
N GLU A 460 42.49 64.29 -48.21
CA GLU A 460 42.11 63.46 -49.37
C GLU A 460 41.47 62.13 -48.94
N GLN A 461 41.93 61.51 -47.85
CA GLN A 461 41.36 60.25 -47.33
C GLN A 461 40.10 60.45 -46.50
N LYS A 462 39.80 61.68 -46.07
CA LYS A 462 38.62 62.02 -45.26
C LYS A 462 37.29 61.42 -45.78
N PRO A 463 36.96 61.46 -47.08
CA PRO A 463 35.73 60.83 -47.59
C PRO A 463 35.70 59.31 -47.41
N MET A 464 36.86 58.65 -47.42
CA MET A 464 36.98 57.21 -47.19
C MET A 464 36.69 56.88 -45.72
N TYR A 465 37.27 57.64 -44.78
CA TYR A 465 36.97 57.49 -43.36
C TYR A 465 35.49 57.79 -43.05
N GLU A 466 34.91 58.82 -43.66
CA GLU A 466 33.48 59.13 -43.51
C GLU A 466 32.59 57.95 -43.96
N LYS A 467 32.96 57.27 -45.05
CA LYS A 467 32.27 56.06 -45.52
C LYS A 467 32.41 54.89 -44.54
N GLU A 468 33.59 54.72 -43.93
CA GLU A 468 33.83 53.69 -42.91
C GLU A 468 33.04 53.96 -41.62
N LEU A 469 32.95 55.22 -41.19
CA LEU A 469 32.10 55.62 -40.07
C LEU A 469 30.62 55.33 -40.32
N VAL A 470 30.12 55.54 -41.54
CA VAL A 470 28.75 55.16 -41.91
C VAL A 470 28.55 53.65 -41.77
N ASN A 471 29.53 52.83 -42.17
CA ASN A 471 29.45 51.37 -41.99
C ASN A 471 29.46 50.96 -40.50
N ILE A 472 30.26 51.64 -39.67
CA ILE A 472 30.29 51.43 -38.22
C ILE A 472 28.94 51.83 -37.60
N GLN A 473 28.37 52.97 -37.98
CA GLN A 473 27.06 53.42 -37.54
C GLN A 473 25.97 52.41 -37.94
N ILE A 474 25.95 51.94 -39.20
CA ILE A 474 25.01 50.90 -39.66
C ILE A 474 25.13 49.63 -38.81
N LYS A 475 26.35 49.22 -38.47
CA LYS A 475 26.57 48.05 -37.63
C LYS A 475 26.05 48.26 -36.21
N LEU A 476 26.34 49.42 -35.60
CA LEU A 476 25.86 49.77 -34.26
C LEU A 476 24.33 49.89 -34.21
N ASP A 477 23.72 50.48 -35.25
CA ASP A 477 22.26 50.58 -35.40
C ASP A 477 21.62 49.21 -35.60
N LYS A 478 22.30 48.28 -36.29
CA LYS A 478 21.84 46.90 -36.45
C LYS A 478 21.89 46.12 -35.12
N ASP A 479 22.88 46.39 -34.27
CA ASP A 479 23.03 45.74 -32.95
C ASP A 479 22.14 46.38 -31.86
N LYS A 480 21.73 47.64 -32.05
CA LYS A 480 20.95 48.44 -31.09
C LYS A 480 19.64 47.76 -30.63
N PRO A 481 18.77 47.19 -31.50
CA PRO A 481 17.58 46.47 -31.06
C PRO A 481 17.88 45.29 -30.12
N GLY A 482 18.99 44.58 -30.35
CA GLY A 482 19.44 43.48 -29.48
C GLY A 482 19.73 43.98 -28.07
N LYS A 483 20.53 45.05 -27.96
CA LYS A 483 20.87 45.69 -26.66
C LYS A 483 19.64 46.28 -25.94
N ILE A 484 18.69 46.86 -26.68
CA ILE A 484 17.43 47.38 -26.10
C ILE A 484 16.59 46.22 -25.56
N ASN A 485 16.48 45.11 -26.29
CA ASN A 485 15.76 43.92 -25.83
C ASN A 485 16.41 43.27 -24.60
N GLU A 486 17.74 43.17 -24.56
CA GLU A 486 18.48 42.73 -23.38
C GLU A 486 18.21 43.63 -22.17
N LYS A 487 18.23 44.96 -22.36
CA LYS A 487 17.89 45.90 -21.29
C LYS A 487 16.44 45.78 -20.85
N LYS A 488 15.50 45.56 -21.78
CA LYS A 488 14.08 45.31 -21.48
C LYS A 488 13.92 44.08 -20.61
N PHE A 489 14.58 42.97 -20.99
CA PHE A 489 14.55 41.73 -20.22
C PHE A 489 15.14 41.92 -18.81
N SER A 490 16.24 42.66 -18.68
CA SER A 490 16.83 43.03 -17.39
C SER A 490 15.86 43.82 -16.51
N ILE A 491 15.19 44.85 -17.03
CA ILE A 491 14.22 45.65 -16.26
C ILE A 491 13.02 44.79 -15.83
N ILE A 492 12.52 43.93 -16.71
CA ILE A 492 11.42 43.00 -16.37
C ILE A 492 11.86 42.04 -15.26
N ASN A 493 13.07 41.47 -15.38
CA ASN A 493 13.60 40.58 -14.35
C ASN A 493 13.75 41.31 -13.00
N ASP A 494 14.21 42.56 -12.97
CA ASP A 494 14.32 43.34 -11.73
C ASP A 494 12.94 43.52 -11.06
N ILE A 495 11.90 43.82 -11.85
CA ILE A 495 10.52 43.93 -11.36
C ILE A 495 10.00 42.57 -10.85
N GLU A 496 10.26 41.49 -11.58
CA GLU A 496 9.92 40.13 -11.15
C GLU A 496 10.63 39.76 -9.85
N GLN A 497 11.88 40.18 -9.66
CA GLN A 497 12.61 39.98 -8.41
C GLN A 497 11.99 40.74 -7.23
N GLU A 498 11.49 41.96 -7.41
CA GLU A 498 10.77 42.68 -6.34
C GLU A 498 9.48 41.96 -5.93
N ILE A 499 8.71 41.47 -6.90
CA ILE A 499 7.51 40.66 -6.64
C ILE A 499 7.89 39.37 -5.93
N TYR A 500 8.92 38.68 -6.41
CA TYR A 500 9.42 37.44 -5.81
C TYR A 500 9.91 37.65 -4.37
N GLN A 501 10.61 38.77 -4.11
CA GLN A 501 11.02 39.14 -2.76
C GLN A 501 9.79 39.32 -1.85
N LEU A 502 8.75 40.03 -2.30
CA LEU A 502 7.50 40.19 -1.55
C LEU A 502 6.84 38.84 -1.27
N LEU A 503 6.72 37.95 -2.26
CA LEU A 503 6.17 36.60 -2.10
C LEU A 503 6.92 35.78 -1.02
N ASN A 504 8.24 35.98 -0.90
CA ASN A 504 9.09 35.28 0.06
C ASN A 504 9.19 35.95 1.44
N THR A 505 8.65 37.17 1.61
CA THR A 505 8.72 37.87 2.91
C THR A 505 8.10 37.11 4.07
N GLN A 506 7.06 36.30 3.81
CA GLN A 506 6.43 35.47 4.83
C GLN A 506 7.41 34.43 5.38
N GLN A 507 8.27 33.89 4.53
CA GLN A 507 9.28 32.94 4.94
C GLN A 507 10.45 33.64 5.66
N SER A 508 10.96 34.74 5.10
CA SER A 508 12.13 35.43 5.66
C SER A 508 11.83 36.19 6.95
N ASN A 509 10.59 36.66 7.12
CA ASN A 509 10.13 37.37 8.32
C ASN A 509 9.22 36.52 9.20
N GLY A 510 9.06 35.23 8.91
CA GLY A 510 8.32 34.30 9.74
C GLY A 510 9.23 33.50 10.65
N PHE A 511 8.66 33.06 11.77
CA PHE A 511 9.35 32.21 12.73
C PHE A 511 8.38 31.26 13.40
N GLN A 512 8.93 30.24 14.04
CA GLN A 512 8.21 29.26 14.84
C GLN A 512 8.51 29.48 16.31
N PHE A 513 7.55 29.17 17.17
CA PHE A 513 7.74 29.24 18.61
C PHE A 513 7.06 28.08 19.33
N ALA A 514 7.64 27.71 20.46
CA ALA A 514 7.14 26.70 21.36
C ALA A 514 5.93 27.21 22.13
N ARG A 515 4.81 26.50 22.06
CA ARG A 515 3.67 26.64 22.96
C ARG A 515 3.62 25.44 23.89
N TYR A 516 3.62 25.70 25.20
CA TYR A 516 3.51 24.70 26.24
C TYR A 516 2.19 24.89 26.98
N ASP A 517 1.32 23.90 26.92
CA ASP A 517 0.04 23.92 27.62
C ASP A 517 0.18 23.19 28.98
N GLY A 518 -0.59 23.61 30.00
CA GLY A 518 -0.58 23.00 31.34
C GLY A 518 0.66 23.29 32.20
N GLY A 519 1.50 24.28 31.84
CA GLY A 519 2.69 24.60 32.63
C GLY A 519 3.80 23.56 32.50
N LEU A 520 3.89 22.90 31.34
CA LEU A 520 5.00 22.01 30.96
C LEU A 520 6.28 22.79 30.60
N ARG A 521 6.19 24.10 30.38
CA ARG A 521 7.34 24.95 30.03
C ARG A 521 8.45 24.80 31.07
N GLY A 522 9.67 24.65 30.60
CA GLY A 522 10.86 24.54 31.45
C GLY A 522 10.99 23.22 32.21
N THR A 523 10.07 22.27 32.06
CA THR A 523 10.18 20.93 32.66
C THR A 523 10.90 19.94 31.75
N GLU A 524 11.46 18.85 32.29
CA GLU A 524 12.06 17.77 31.48
C GLU A 524 11.05 17.19 30.46
N VAL A 525 9.79 17.00 30.88
CA VAL A 525 8.71 16.53 30.00
C VAL A 525 8.47 17.53 28.87
N GLY A 526 8.32 18.82 29.16
CA GLY A 526 8.13 19.84 28.13
C GLY A 526 9.28 19.91 27.14
N MET A 527 10.53 19.86 27.62
CA MET A 527 11.71 19.83 26.74
C MET A 527 11.73 18.61 25.82
N LEU A 528 11.31 17.45 26.34
CA LEU A 528 11.20 16.23 25.54
C LEU A 528 10.11 16.34 24.48
N LEU A 529 8.92 16.85 24.82
CA LEU A 529 7.84 17.06 23.85
C LEU A 529 8.31 17.98 22.70
N PHE A 530 8.95 19.10 23.05
CA PHE A 530 9.57 20.02 22.08
C PHE A 530 10.61 19.31 21.22
N TYR A 531 11.52 18.57 21.85
CA TYR A 531 12.57 17.82 21.16
C TYR A 531 12.02 16.83 20.14
N THR A 532 11.09 15.96 20.56
CA THR A 532 10.59 14.89 19.70
C THR A 532 9.78 15.43 18.53
N ASP A 533 9.01 16.50 18.75
CA ASP A 533 8.28 17.13 17.67
C ASP A 533 9.22 17.85 16.68
N LEU A 534 10.19 18.62 17.19
CA LEU A 534 11.16 19.32 16.34
C LEU A 534 12.01 18.31 15.54
N LEU A 535 12.44 17.21 16.16
CA LEU A 535 13.21 16.17 15.49
C LEU A 535 12.39 15.46 14.39
N MET A 536 11.12 15.16 14.64
CA MET A 536 10.22 14.61 13.62
C MET A 536 10.17 15.52 12.39
N LYS A 537 10.02 16.84 12.58
CA LYS A 537 10.00 17.83 11.50
C LYS A 537 11.36 17.96 10.79
N ILE A 538 12.46 17.90 11.52
CA ILE A 538 13.83 17.86 10.97
C ILE A 538 13.99 16.65 10.02
N TRP A 539 13.55 15.47 10.44
CA TRP A 539 13.61 14.26 9.60
C TRP A 539 12.57 14.24 8.47
N GLN A 540 11.43 14.89 8.64
CA GLN A 540 10.46 15.04 7.56
C GLN A 540 11.01 15.92 6.43
N LEU A 541 11.67 17.03 6.75
CA LEU A 541 12.24 17.96 5.77
C LEU A 541 13.61 17.51 5.22
N ASN A 542 14.24 16.53 5.87
CA ASN A 542 15.66 16.20 5.65
C ASN A 542 16.58 17.41 5.90
N PHE A 543 16.26 18.21 6.92
CA PHE A 543 17.08 19.35 7.33
C PHE A 543 18.50 18.85 7.65
N GLN A 544 19.52 19.47 7.05
CA GLN A 544 20.92 19.07 7.23
C GLN A 544 21.20 17.59 6.94
N LYS A 545 20.50 16.99 5.96
CA LYS A 545 20.55 15.55 5.60
C LYS A 545 20.26 14.60 6.78
N ALA A 546 19.58 15.08 7.82
CA ALA A 546 19.40 14.35 9.07
C ALA A 546 18.69 13.00 8.91
N THR A 547 17.80 12.88 7.91
CA THR A 547 17.04 11.65 7.66
C THR A 547 17.92 10.56 7.10
N ILE A 548 18.80 10.91 6.16
CA ILE A 548 19.76 9.99 5.53
C ILE A 548 20.70 9.42 6.59
N GLU A 549 21.15 10.28 7.51
CA GLU A 549 22.08 9.91 8.58
C GLU A 549 21.48 8.95 9.61
N THR A 550 20.14 8.76 9.63
CA THR A 550 19.52 7.77 10.51
C THR A 550 19.91 6.34 10.16
N GLY A 551 20.17 6.06 8.88
CA GLY A 551 20.45 4.71 8.37
C GLY A 551 19.28 3.72 8.53
N ILE A 552 18.07 4.18 8.87
CA ILE A 552 16.91 3.30 9.04
C ILE A 552 16.42 2.86 7.66
N GLU A 553 16.39 1.54 7.42
CA GLU A 553 16.06 0.98 6.11
C GLU A 553 14.64 1.35 5.66
N GLY A 554 14.54 1.97 4.48
CA GLY A 554 13.29 2.43 3.90
C GLY A 554 12.77 3.77 4.45
N PHE A 555 13.44 4.36 5.45
CA PHE A 555 13.01 5.65 5.98
C PHE A 555 13.38 6.76 5.01
N LYS A 556 12.35 7.39 4.43
CA LYS A 556 12.49 8.50 3.49
C LYS A 556 11.86 9.74 4.08
N SER A 557 12.55 10.86 3.96
CA SER A 557 11.95 12.17 4.23
C SER A 557 10.90 12.51 3.18
N GLU A 558 10.01 13.45 3.48
CA GLU A 558 8.98 13.89 2.54
C GLU A 558 9.60 14.44 1.25
N THR A 559 10.71 15.17 1.36
CA THR A 559 11.44 15.76 0.23
C THR A 559 12.11 14.72 -0.67
N GLN A 560 12.26 13.48 -0.19
CA GLN A 560 12.80 12.34 -0.94
C GLN A 560 11.72 11.41 -1.48
N ILE A 561 10.45 11.59 -1.12
CA ILE A 561 9.35 10.76 -1.63
C ILE A 561 9.01 11.25 -3.04
N PRO A 562 9.31 10.46 -4.08
CA PRO A 562 9.04 10.91 -5.44
C PRO A 562 7.53 10.84 -5.68
N LEU A 563 6.93 11.97 -6.01
CA LEU A 563 5.50 12.07 -6.30
C LEU A 563 5.22 12.11 -7.80
N SER A 564 4.06 11.59 -8.13
CA SER A 564 3.46 11.65 -9.45
C SER A 564 2.85 13.00 -9.78
N SER A 565 2.93 13.38 -11.06
CA SER A 565 2.32 14.60 -11.59
C SER A 565 0.79 14.63 -11.48
N ILE A 566 0.15 13.50 -11.18
CA ILE A 566 -1.29 13.47 -10.89
C ILE A 566 -1.66 14.34 -9.68
N TYR A 567 -0.69 14.64 -8.82
CA TYR A 567 -0.87 15.42 -7.60
C TYR A 567 -0.45 16.88 -7.70
N ASP A 568 0.16 17.34 -8.80
CA ASP A 568 0.83 18.64 -8.88
C ASP A 568 -0.02 19.81 -8.36
N SER A 569 -1.29 19.91 -8.77
CA SER A 569 -2.14 21.00 -8.29
C SER A 569 -2.71 20.79 -6.88
N GLU A 570 -2.74 19.55 -6.35
CA GLU A 570 -2.94 19.34 -4.90
C GLU A 570 -1.72 19.86 -4.12
N LEU A 571 -0.49 19.58 -4.60
CA LEU A 571 0.74 20.03 -3.95
C LEU A 571 0.87 21.56 -3.96
N LYS A 572 0.50 22.21 -5.07
CA LYS A 572 0.42 23.68 -5.18
C LYS A 572 -0.58 24.25 -4.18
N LYS A 573 -1.80 23.72 -4.15
CA LYS A 573 -2.91 24.21 -3.33
C LYS A 573 -2.73 23.95 -1.83
N LEU A 574 -2.20 22.79 -1.45
CA LEU A 574 -2.09 22.34 -0.05
C LEU A 574 -0.67 22.50 0.49
N GLY A 575 -0.12 23.71 0.39
CA GLY A 575 1.26 23.99 0.76
C GLY A 575 1.58 23.86 2.25
N SER A 576 0.64 24.19 3.13
CA SER A 576 0.88 24.17 4.58
C SER A 576 0.55 22.81 5.16
N ARG A 577 1.35 22.37 6.14
CA ARG A 577 1.24 21.05 6.75
C ARG A 577 1.29 21.16 8.26
N ARG A 578 0.31 20.54 8.91
CA ARG A 578 0.30 20.33 10.35
C ARG A 578 0.66 18.88 10.63
N LEU A 579 1.68 18.66 11.45
CA LEU A 579 2.06 17.34 11.94
C LEU A 579 2.10 17.38 13.45
N TRP A 580 1.54 16.36 14.08
CA TRP A 580 1.62 16.21 15.52
C TRP A 580 1.67 14.76 15.94
N LEU A 581 2.34 14.52 17.04
CA LEU A 581 2.39 13.23 17.72
C LEU A 581 1.20 13.13 18.68
N GLU A 582 0.59 11.97 18.77
CA GLU A 582 -0.49 11.69 19.71
C GLU A 582 -0.53 10.20 20.06
N ALA A 583 -1.40 9.85 21.01
CA ALA A 583 -1.75 8.47 21.27
C ALA A 583 -2.64 7.92 20.13
N ASN A 584 -2.37 6.70 19.69
CA ASN A 584 -3.18 5.92 18.78
C ASN A 584 -4.24 5.17 19.59
N ASP A 585 -5.49 5.59 19.43
CA ASP A 585 -6.65 5.01 20.11
C ASP A 585 -6.85 3.52 19.78
N ASP A 586 -6.27 3.02 18.69
CA ASP A 586 -6.30 1.61 18.33
C ASP A 586 -5.30 0.77 19.16
N GLU A 587 -4.39 1.42 19.88
CA GLU A 587 -3.24 0.79 20.54
C GLU A 587 -3.35 0.75 22.07
N TYR A 588 -4.52 1.07 22.62
CA TYR A 588 -4.88 0.78 24.01
C TYR A 588 -6.37 0.48 24.14
N SER A 589 -6.78 -0.05 25.29
CA SER A 589 -8.17 -0.36 25.58
C SER A 589 -8.48 -0.14 27.05
N ARG A 590 -9.76 0.11 27.36
CA ARG A 590 -10.26 0.04 28.74
C ARG A 590 -11.04 -1.24 28.91
N ALA A 591 -10.77 -1.99 29.97
CA ALA A 591 -11.45 -3.25 30.27
C ALA A 591 -12.16 -3.17 31.63
N ASN A 592 -12.87 -4.24 31.97
CA ASN A 592 -13.45 -4.45 33.30
C ASN A 592 -14.27 -3.26 33.82
N GLU A 593 -15.29 -2.82 33.07
CA GLU A 593 -16.17 -1.70 33.46
C GLU A 593 -15.41 -0.37 33.63
N ASN A 594 -14.42 -0.09 32.78
CA ASN A 594 -13.50 1.05 32.92
C ASN A 594 -12.62 1.00 34.18
N LYS A 595 -12.44 -0.15 34.83
CA LYS A 595 -11.52 -0.29 35.98
C LYS A 595 -10.08 -0.59 35.58
N GLU A 596 -9.87 -0.96 34.32
CA GLU A 596 -8.57 -1.33 33.76
C GLU A 596 -8.29 -0.55 32.49
N ILE A 597 -7.03 -0.15 32.29
CA ILE A 597 -6.48 0.35 31.03
C ILE A 597 -5.29 -0.53 30.62
N ILE A 598 -5.23 -0.91 29.35
CA ILE A 598 -4.27 -1.87 28.80
C ILE A 598 -3.66 -1.28 27.54
N PHE A 599 -2.35 -1.37 27.40
CA PHE A 599 -1.61 -0.79 26.29
C PHE A 599 -0.95 -1.88 25.45
N SER A 600 -0.89 -1.67 24.12
CA SER A 600 0.12 -2.33 23.30
C SER A 600 1.50 -1.76 23.62
N ARG A 601 2.53 -2.32 22.99
CA ARG A 601 3.91 -1.82 23.13
C ARG A 601 4.05 -0.36 22.69
N ASN A 602 3.52 -0.02 21.51
CA ASN A 602 3.65 1.31 20.92
C ASN A 602 2.26 1.91 20.74
N ILE A 603 2.00 3.02 21.42
CA ILE A 603 0.77 3.78 21.24
C ILE A 603 1.01 5.12 20.55
N THR A 604 2.24 5.50 20.26
CA THR A 604 2.51 6.80 19.65
C THR A 604 2.31 6.72 18.14
N GLN A 605 1.63 7.73 17.59
CA GLN A 605 1.50 7.92 16.15
C GLN A 605 1.70 9.39 15.79
N ILE A 606 2.04 9.65 14.53
CA ILE A 606 1.94 10.94 13.89
C ILE A 606 0.57 11.04 13.21
N GLN A 607 -0.07 12.18 13.38
CA GLN A 607 -1.16 12.62 12.52
C GLN A 607 -0.70 13.75 11.62
N ALA A 608 -1.37 13.89 10.48
CA ALA A 608 -1.15 15.01 9.60
C ALA A 608 -2.42 15.56 8.96
N ARG A 609 -2.37 16.86 8.69
CA ARG A 609 -3.36 17.62 7.95
C ARG A 609 -2.65 18.60 7.03
N SER A 610 -3.29 18.91 5.91
CA SER A 610 -2.78 19.92 4.98
C SER A 610 -3.80 21.02 4.78
N SER A 611 -3.34 22.24 4.58
CA SER A 611 -4.18 23.41 4.35
C SER A 611 -3.62 24.28 3.23
N ASN A 612 -4.47 25.15 2.69
CA ASN A 612 -3.97 26.22 1.82
C ASN A 612 -3.13 27.18 2.66
N ARG A 613 -1.92 27.47 2.19
CA ARG A 613 -0.97 28.36 2.88
C ARG A 613 -1.50 29.76 3.09
N TYR A 614 -2.39 30.22 2.21
CA TYR A 614 -2.92 31.57 2.21
C TYR A 614 -4.12 31.76 3.14
N GLN A 615 -4.49 30.72 3.88
CA GLN A 615 -5.75 30.66 4.60
C GLN A 615 -5.49 30.15 6.02
N VAL A 616 -5.27 31.07 6.97
CA VAL A 616 -4.95 30.75 8.38
C VAL A 616 -6.12 30.04 9.06
N ASN A 617 -7.36 30.42 8.70
CA ASN A 617 -8.58 29.99 9.38
C ASN A 617 -9.44 28.99 8.56
N LYS A 618 -8.91 28.36 7.49
CA LYS A 618 -9.72 27.44 6.65
C LYS A 618 -9.52 25.96 6.97
N LYS A 619 -10.55 25.20 6.57
CA LYS A 619 -10.70 23.75 6.77
C LYS A 619 -9.44 23.00 6.37
N GLU A 620 -8.77 22.43 7.36
CA GLU A 620 -7.77 21.40 7.16
C GLU A 620 -8.35 20.27 6.29
N ALA A 621 -7.58 19.84 5.30
CA ALA A 621 -7.89 18.72 4.43
C ALA A 621 -7.06 17.49 4.83
N ASN A 622 -7.34 16.37 4.17
CA ASN A 622 -6.50 15.18 4.25
C ASN A 622 -5.05 15.55 3.87
N PRO A 623 -4.03 14.91 4.49
CA PRO A 623 -2.64 15.19 4.18
C PRO A 623 -2.35 14.97 2.69
N ARG A 624 -1.40 15.74 2.16
CA ARG A 624 -0.83 15.51 0.82
C ARG A 624 -0.28 14.08 0.70
N PRO A 625 -0.17 13.52 -0.52
CA PRO A 625 0.30 12.15 -0.73
C PRO A 625 1.70 11.85 -0.16
N ASP A 626 2.65 12.78 -0.30
CA ASP A 626 4.01 12.70 0.27
C ASP A 626 3.98 12.70 1.80
N THR A 627 3.28 13.67 2.39
CA THR A 627 3.08 13.74 3.84
C THR A 627 2.40 12.46 4.36
N ALA A 628 1.36 11.97 3.68
CA ALA A 628 0.65 10.75 4.05
C ALA A 628 1.57 9.52 3.98
N THR A 629 2.39 9.42 2.93
CA THR A 629 3.36 8.33 2.77
C THR A 629 4.40 8.34 3.90
N PHE A 630 4.97 9.51 4.22
CA PHE A 630 5.90 9.70 5.33
C PHE A 630 5.27 9.28 6.67
N VAL A 631 4.08 9.81 6.98
CA VAL A 631 3.36 9.53 8.24
C VAL A 631 2.98 8.06 8.36
N ASN A 632 2.46 7.48 7.28
CA ASN A 632 2.10 6.08 7.25
C ASN A 632 3.32 5.21 7.54
N TRP A 633 4.42 5.43 6.82
CA TRP A 633 5.67 4.71 7.04
C TRP A 633 6.13 4.85 8.50
N TRP A 634 6.16 6.08 9.03
CA TRP A 634 6.58 6.34 10.40
C TRP A 634 5.77 5.54 11.41
N ASN A 635 4.44 5.63 11.34
CA ASN A 635 3.54 4.98 12.29
C ASN A 635 3.69 3.46 12.26
N LYS A 636 3.84 2.89 11.06
CA LYS A 636 4.07 1.46 10.85
C LYS A 636 5.42 0.98 11.39
N HIS A 637 6.40 1.89 11.47
CA HIS A 637 7.78 1.61 11.86
C HIS A 637 8.22 2.33 13.13
N TYR A 638 7.28 2.78 13.96
CA TYR A 638 7.58 3.56 15.16
C TYR A 638 8.59 2.89 16.09
N GLY A 639 8.49 1.56 16.26
CA GLY A 639 9.42 0.80 17.09
C GLY A 639 10.87 0.77 16.58
N GLU A 640 11.10 0.99 15.29
CA GLU A 640 12.47 1.16 14.74
C GLU A 640 12.99 2.56 14.99
N ILE A 641 12.13 3.55 14.80
CA ILE A 641 12.45 4.94 15.06
C ILE A 641 12.80 5.17 16.52
N ALA A 642 12.02 4.59 17.43
CA ALA A 642 12.25 4.68 18.87
C ALA A 642 13.51 3.92 19.32
N ARG A 643 13.87 2.81 18.65
CA ARG A 643 15.14 2.13 18.90
C ARG A 643 16.34 2.96 18.44
N HIS A 644 16.21 3.65 17.31
CA HIS A 644 17.24 4.56 16.82
C HIS A 644 17.39 5.77 17.75
N GLU A 645 16.30 6.46 18.06
CA GLU A 645 16.24 7.63 18.94
C GLU A 645 15.38 7.34 20.19
N PRO A 646 16.02 6.97 21.33
CA PRO A 646 15.33 6.58 22.55
C PRO A 646 14.42 7.64 23.17
N GLN A 647 14.56 8.92 22.82
CA GLN A 647 13.59 9.93 23.28
C GLN A 647 12.16 9.64 22.79
N TYR A 648 11.99 8.97 21.64
CA TYR A 648 10.65 8.51 21.23
C TYR A 648 10.15 7.35 22.11
N GLU A 649 11.01 6.46 22.61
CA GLU A 649 10.56 5.46 23.61
C GLU A 649 10.04 6.14 24.88
N LYS A 650 10.73 7.20 25.34
CA LYS A 650 10.31 8.00 26.49
C LYS A 650 9.03 8.80 26.20
N LEU A 651 8.86 9.33 24.99
CA LEU A 651 7.60 9.96 24.54
C LEU A 651 6.43 8.96 24.58
N ASN A 652 6.64 7.74 24.11
CA ASN A 652 5.62 6.69 24.16
C ASN A 652 5.19 6.40 25.61
N GLN A 653 6.13 6.38 26.56
CA GLN A 653 5.79 6.28 27.98
C GLN A 653 5.02 7.51 28.49
N ILE A 654 5.42 8.73 28.12
CA ILE A 654 4.70 9.96 28.50
C ILE A 654 3.24 9.88 28.05
N LEU A 655 2.99 9.44 26.81
CA LEU A 655 1.64 9.27 26.30
C LEU A 655 0.87 8.20 27.08
N LYS A 656 1.46 7.04 27.39
CA LYS A 656 0.79 6.00 28.19
C LYS A 656 0.45 6.47 29.59
N TRP A 657 1.39 7.09 30.28
CA TRP A 657 1.18 7.60 31.63
C TRP A 657 0.17 8.74 31.66
N ASN A 658 0.16 9.60 30.64
CA ASN A 658 -0.89 10.61 30.50
C ASN A 658 -2.27 9.95 30.31
N GLN A 659 -2.39 8.87 29.52
CA GLN A 659 -3.63 8.10 29.42
C GLN A 659 -4.06 7.50 30.76
N VAL A 660 -3.13 6.96 31.57
CA VAL A 660 -3.43 6.47 32.93
C VAL A 660 -3.95 7.60 33.83
N ILE A 661 -3.32 8.78 33.80
CA ILE A 661 -3.75 9.96 34.58
C ILE A 661 -5.16 10.41 34.15
N GLN A 662 -5.41 10.54 32.84
CA GLN A 662 -6.73 10.92 32.33
C GLN A 662 -7.81 9.92 32.71
N TRP A 663 -7.49 8.63 32.58
CA TRP A 663 -8.40 7.56 32.93
C TRP A 663 -8.78 7.60 34.42
N LEU A 664 -7.82 7.80 35.33
CA LEU A 664 -8.09 7.93 36.78
C LEU A 664 -8.89 9.20 37.12
N ASN A 665 -8.59 10.33 36.45
CA ASN A 665 -9.36 11.57 36.59
C ASN A 665 -10.81 11.42 36.11
N GLY A 666 -11.08 10.50 35.18
CA GLY A 666 -12.43 10.15 34.72
C GLY A 666 -13.17 9.17 35.64
N TYR A 667 -12.45 8.31 36.34
CA TYR A 667 -13.00 7.23 37.18
C TYR A 667 -13.44 7.70 38.59
N GLN A 668 -13.42 9.01 38.89
CA GLN A 668 -13.68 9.60 40.23
C GLN A 668 -12.73 9.12 41.34
N SER A 669 -11.62 8.46 41.00
CA SER A 669 -10.56 8.13 41.95
C SER A 669 -9.58 9.30 42.10
N GLU A 670 -10.09 10.51 42.32
CA GLU A 670 -9.31 11.76 42.33
C GLU A 670 -8.14 11.72 43.32
N ASN A 671 -8.19 10.82 44.32
CA ASN A 671 -7.15 10.66 45.33
C ASN A 671 -5.99 9.72 44.96
N SER A 672 -6.07 8.94 43.89
CA SER A 672 -5.08 7.89 43.59
C SER A 672 -3.68 8.42 43.31
N PHE A 673 -3.54 9.67 42.83
CA PHE A 673 -2.25 10.29 42.51
C PHE A 673 -1.97 11.61 43.25
N ASN A 674 -2.76 11.97 44.27
CA ASN A 674 -2.53 13.21 45.01
C ASN A 674 -1.15 13.27 45.70
N PHE A 675 -0.55 12.13 46.01
CA PHE A 675 0.82 12.06 46.53
C PHE A 675 1.86 12.68 45.56
N LEU A 676 1.59 12.69 44.25
CA LEU A 676 2.45 13.31 43.23
C LEU A 676 2.49 14.84 43.34
N GLN A 677 1.54 15.47 44.04
CA GLN A 677 1.60 16.91 44.29
C GLN A 677 2.83 17.30 45.12
N LYS A 678 3.29 16.40 46.00
CA LYS A 678 4.44 16.61 46.88
C LYS A 678 5.80 16.35 46.20
N VAL A 679 5.80 15.79 45.00
CA VAL A 679 7.04 15.53 44.24
C VAL A 679 7.54 16.84 43.65
N ASN A 680 8.76 17.23 44.02
CA ASN A 680 9.43 18.41 43.46
C ASN A 680 10.15 18.04 42.16
N PHE A 681 10.13 18.94 41.19
CA PHE A 681 10.87 18.78 39.93
C PHE A 681 11.41 20.12 39.47
N LYS A 682 12.37 20.06 38.53
CA LYS A 682 12.98 21.23 37.93
C LYS A 682 12.12 21.72 36.76
N ASP A 683 11.76 23.00 36.78
CA ASP A 683 10.86 23.66 35.82
C ASP A 683 11.49 24.90 35.17
N ASN A 684 12.82 25.05 35.25
CA ASN A 684 13.58 26.16 34.69
C ASN A 684 14.57 25.73 33.59
N HIS A 685 14.31 24.60 32.94
CA HIS A 685 15.06 24.19 31.76
C HIS A 685 14.89 25.21 30.64
N ASN A 686 15.98 25.45 29.92
CA ASN A 686 15.99 26.17 28.65
C ASN A 686 16.46 25.17 27.60
N PHE A 687 15.77 25.10 26.46
CA PHE A 687 16.02 24.03 25.49
C PHE A 687 17.49 23.97 25.04
N GLU A 688 18.13 25.12 24.79
CA GLU A 688 19.54 25.15 24.37
C GLU A 688 20.49 24.54 25.39
N LYS A 689 20.26 24.84 26.67
CA LYS A 689 21.05 24.23 27.76
C LYS A 689 20.69 22.76 27.96
N TRP A 690 19.41 22.43 27.81
CA TRP A 690 18.89 21.07 27.99
C TRP A 690 19.48 20.11 26.97
N TYR A 691 19.38 20.37 25.66
CA TYR A 691 19.87 19.41 24.66
C TYR A 691 21.38 19.22 24.76
N ARG A 692 22.14 20.27 25.12
CA ARG A 692 23.58 20.19 25.35
C ARG A 692 23.91 19.29 26.54
N SER A 693 23.11 19.38 27.62
CA SER A 693 23.30 18.54 28.80
C SER A 693 22.99 17.06 28.58
N GLN A 694 22.17 16.73 27.56
CA GLN A 694 21.91 15.32 27.20
C GLN A 694 23.11 14.66 26.53
N GLY A 695 24.02 15.44 25.91
CA GLY A 695 25.24 14.93 25.30
C GLY A 695 24.98 13.79 24.32
N GLU A 696 25.70 12.68 24.45
CA GLU A 696 25.61 11.54 23.53
C GLU A 696 24.26 10.81 23.50
N ARG A 697 23.35 11.14 24.41
CA ARG A 697 22.02 10.51 24.51
C ARG A 697 21.07 10.83 23.35
N LEU A 698 21.27 11.96 22.66
CA LEU A 698 20.44 12.40 21.53
C LEU A 698 21.14 12.03 20.22
N LYS A 699 20.46 11.43 19.24
CA LYS A 699 21.12 11.02 17.99
C LYS A 699 21.38 12.18 17.05
N PHE A 700 20.47 13.14 16.95
CA PHE A 700 20.71 14.33 16.16
C PHE A 700 21.77 15.23 16.83
N ARG A 701 22.81 15.60 16.07
CA ARG A 701 23.97 16.36 16.56
C ARG A 701 24.05 17.79 16.06
N LYS A 702 23.35 18.13 14.99
CA LYS A 702 23.49 19.41 14.27
C LYS A 702 22.62 20.52 14.86
N TRP A 703 22.42 20.53 16.18
CA TRP A 703 21.60 21.53 16.88
C TRP A 703 22.10 22.96 16.68
N ASN A 704 23.40 23.16 16.49
CA ASN A 704 23.99 24.48 16.22
C ASN A 704 23.60 25.05 14.84
N ALA A 705 23.09 24.22 13.91
CA ALA A 705 22.59 24.68 12.62
C ALA A 705 21.17 25.28 12.74
N ILE A 706 20.46 24.99 13.83
CA ILE A 706 19.13 25.56 14.09
C ILE A 706 19.31 26.96 14.68
N LYS A 707 18.78 27.97 13.98
CA LYS A 707 18.89 29.38 14.38
C LYS A 707 17.77 29.74 15.37
N PHE A 708 18.04 29.59 16.66
CA PHE A 708 17.17 30.06 17.73
C PHE A 708 17.22 31.60 17.86
N ILE A 709 16.06 32.21 18.10
CA ILE A 709 15.91 33.66 18.28
C ILE A 709 16.25 34.01 19.74
N ARG A 710 17.46 34.52 19.96
CA ARG A 710 18.08 34.72 21.29
C ARG A 710 17.27 35.55 22.29
N ALA A 711 16.43 36.49 21.83
CA ALA A 711 15.63 37.32 22.72
C ALA A 711 14.49 36.53 23.42
N GLY A 712 14.14 35.35 22.87
CA GLY A 712 12.90 34.64 23.18
C GLY A 712 11.70 35.37 22.60
N HIS A 713 10.73 34.64 22.05
CA HIS A 713 9.44 35.23 21.69
C HIS A 713 8.58 35.36 22.96
N GLN A 714 7.83 36.45 23.10
CA GLN A 714 6.91 36.64 24.23
C GLN A 714 5.54 36.11 23.86
N HIS A 715 5.23 34.89 24.28
CA HIS A 715 3.89 34.32 24.13
C HIS A 715 3.16 34.43 25.47
N ARG A 716 2.06 35.19 25.53
CA ARG A 716 1.29 35.43 26.78
C ARG A 716 2.12 35.98 27.95
N GLY A 717 3.08 36.84 27.65
CA GLY A 717 3.98 37.42 28.66
C GLY A 717 5.11 36.48 29.12
N GLU A 718 5.23 35.32 28.49
CA GLU A 718 6.25 34.33 28.76
C GLU A 718 7.27 34.20 27.62
N LYS A 719 8.56 34.16 27.97
CA LYS A 719 9.64 33.92 26.99
C LYS A 719 9.73 32.47 26.56
N VAL A 720 9.31 32.15 25.34
CA VAL A 720 9.35 30.80 24.79
C VAL A 720 10.49 30.63 23.79
N GLU A 721 10.92 29.37 23.60
CA GLU A 721 11.81 28.96 22.53
C GLU A 721 11.22 29.39 21.18
N ALA A 722 12.00 30.12 20.38
CA ALA A 722 11.62 30.51 19.03
C ALA A 722 12.77 30.25 18.07
N LEU A 723 12.46 29.85 16.84
CA LEU A 723 13.42 29.56 15.79
C LEU A 723 12.90 30.08 14.44
N HIS A 724 13.80 30.38 13.52
CA HIS A 724 13.39 30.60 12.12
C HIS A 724 12.79 29.32 11.52
N PHE A 725 11.99 29.45 10.46
CA PHE A 725 11.48 28.28 9.74
C PHE A 725 12.62 27.34 9.32
N LEU A 726 12.40 26.04 9.48
CA LEU A 726 13.32 25.03 8.98
C LEU A 726 13.22 24.94 7.46
N GLU A 727 14.37 24.89 6.79
CA GLU A 727 14.48 24.77 5.33
C GLU A 727 15.09 23.42 4.97
N SER A 728 14.57 22.77 3.92
CA SER A 728 15.16 21.53 3.40
C SER A 728 16.55 21.80 2.81
N ASP A 729 17.45 20.83 2.90
CA ASP A 729 18.79 20.91 2.28
C ASP A 729 18.78 20.86 0.75
N GLN A 730 17.67 20.44 0.15
CA GLN A 730 17.56 20.36 -1.29
C GLN A 730 16.99 21.67 -1.86
N GLU A 731 17.71 22.30 -2.78
CA GLU A 731 17.22 23.35 -3.70
C GLU A 731 16.01 22.90 -4.54
N ILE A 732 15.57 21.64 -4.38
CA ILE A 732 14.76 20.91 -5.33
C ILE A 732 13.33 21.42 -5.43
N ASP A 733 12.78 22.15 -4.46
CA ASP A 733 11.50 22.82 -4.70
C ASP A 733 11.11 23.85 -3.63
N SER A 734 10.83 25.10 -4.07
CA SER A 734 10.17 26.14 -3.26
C SER A 734 8.89 25.67 -2.58
N GLN A 735 8.27 24.58 -3.07
CA GLN A 735 7.06 24.01 -2.50
C GLN A 735 7.23 23.49 -1.06
N TYR A 736 8.46 23.18 -0.62
CA TYR A 736 8.74 22.60 0.71
C TYR A 736 9.15 23.63 1.77
N ASN A 737 9.41 24.88 1.37
CA ASN A 737 9.83 25.99 2.22
C ASN A 737 8.67 26.60 3.05
N LYS A 738 7.69 25.77 3.43
CA LYS A 738 6.42 26.19 4.02
C LYS A 738 6.37 25.80 5.51
N PRO A 739 5.71 26.60 6.37
CA PRO A 739 5.69 26.37 7.80
C PRO A 739 5.15 24.97 8.14
N LEU A 740 5.95 24.20 8.86
CA LEU A 740 5.54 22.94 9.49
C LEU A 740 5.12 23.21 10.92
N TYR A 741 3.84 23.08 11.25
CA TYR A 741 3.34 23.38 12.58
C TYR A 741 2.64 22.18 13.22
N GLY A 742 2.21 22.32 14.47
CA GLY A 742 1.70 21.22 15.31
C GLY A 742 2.72 20.77 16.34
N GLY A 743 2.45 19.73 17.12
CA GLY A 743 3.32 19.35 18.23
C GLY A 743 3.06 17.98 18.82
N VAL A 744 2.86 17.90 20.13
CA VAL A 744 2.44 16.67 20.81
C VAL A 744 1.10 16.93 21.49
N SER A 745 0.08 16.18 21.09
CA SER A 745 -1.21 16.15 21.78
C SER A 745 -1.20 15.06 22.82
N LEU A 746 -1.37 15.42 24.10
CA LEU A 746 -1.64 14.45 25.14
C LEU A 746 -3.15 14.14 25.19
N ALA A 747 -3.52 13.10 25.92
CA ALA A 747 -4.86 12.54 25.93
C ALA A 747 -5.89 13.54 26.45
N LYS A 748 -7.10 13.49 25.87
CA LYS A 748 -8.25 14.31 26.26
C LYS A 748 -9.22 13.49 27.11
N ARG A 749 -9.92 14.14 28.05
CA ARG A 749 -10.86 13.50 28.99
C ARG A 749 -12.04 12.77 28.33
N ASN A 750 -12.44 13.17 27.12
CA ASN A 750 -13.73 12.83 26.50
C ASN A 750 -13.76 11.59 25.59
N ASN A 751 -12.68 10.82 25.49
CA ASN A 751 -12.65 9.70 24.56
C ASN A 751 -12.65 8.36 25.29
N PHE A 752 -12.93 7.32 24.51
CA PHE A 752 -12.94 5.90 24.85
C PHE A 752 -14.28 5.43 25.44
N ASP A 753 -14.78 4.34 24.87
CA ASP A 753 -15.80 3.48 25.46
C ASP A 753 -15.07 2.24 26.02
N PRO A 754 -15.46 1.70 27.19
CA PRO A 754 -14.91 0.43 27.66
C PRO A 754 -15.13 -0.70 26.66
N LEU A 755 -14.20 -1.65 26.62
CA LEU A 755 -14.46 -3.00 26.11
C LEU A 755 -15.67 -3.57 26.87
N PRO A 756 -16.77 -3.89 26.18
CA PRO A 756 -17.94 -4.46 26.82
C PRO A 756 -17.62 -5.85 27.39
N GLN A 757 -17.90 -6.06 28.68
CA GLN A 757 -17.80 -7.40 29.29
C GLN A 757 -18.78 -8.39 28.63
N ASN A 758 -19.99 -7.93 28.30
CA ASN A 758 -21.06 -8.70 27.68
C ASN A 758 -21.39 -8.18 26.26
N SER A 759 -20.46 -8.36 25.31
CA SER A 759 -20.73 -8.11 23.89
C SER A 759 -21.48 -9.26 23.23
N SER A 760 -22.37 -8.94 22.29
CA SER A 760 -22.90 -9.90 21.31
C SER A 760 -21.81 -10.40 20.34
N LEU A 761 -20.71 -9.66 20.22
CA LEU A 761 -19.47 -10.14 19.62
C LEU A 761 -18.87 -11.22 20.50
N SER A 762 -18.47 -12.32 19.87
CA SER A 762 -17.56 -13.28 20.47
C SER A 762 -16.29 -12.57 20.95
N LYS A 763 -15.68 -13.06 22.03
CA LYS A 763 -14.44 -12.47 22.57
C LYS A 763 -13.36 -12.36 21.50
N PHE A 764 -13.32 -13.31 20.56
CA PHE A 764 -12.36 -13.30 19.45
C PHE A 764 -12.48 -12.10 18.49
N LEU A 765 -13.66 -11.48 18.36
CA LEU A 765 -13.86 -10.27 17.52
C LEU A 765 -13.60 -8.99 18.30
N ARG A 766 -13.26 -9.07 19.59
CA ARG A 766 -12.97 -7.88 20.38
C ARG A 766 -11.66 -7.28 19.91
N LYS A 767 -11.72 -6.00 19.64
CA LYS A 767 -10.59 -5.14 19.28
C LYS A 767 -10.79 -3.79 19.94
N SER A 768 -9.69 -3.13 20.28
CA SER A 768 -9.69 -1.78 20.82
C SER A 768 -10.27 -0.76 19.85
N ASN A 769 -10.12 -0.98 18.54
CA ASN A 769 -10.53 -0.01 17.51
C ASN A 769 -12.02 -0.07 17.12
N ILE A 770 -12.79 -1.04 17.63
CA ILE A 770 -14.21 -1.20 17.30
C ILE A 770 -15.06 -0.24 18.13
N ASN A 771 -15.97 0.49 17.46
CA ASN A 771 -17.01 1.24 18.14
C ASN A 771 -18.16 0.28 18.51
N TYR A 772 -18.12 -0.27 19.71
CA TYR A 772 -19.06 -1.29 20.16
C TYR A 772 -20.53 -0.83 20.18
N LYS A 773 -20.79 0.48 20.24
CA LYS A 773 -22.15 1.04 20.18
C LYS A 773 -22.83 0.83 18.82
N THR A 774 -22.05 0.54 17.78
CA THR A 774 -22.54 0.39 16.39
C THR A 774 -22.80 -1.07 15.99
N ILE A 775 -22.50 -2.03 16.88
CA ILE A 775 -22.65 -3.45 16.57
C ILE A 775 -24.12 -3.81 16.39
N LYS A 776 -24.44 -4.42 15.24
CA LYS A 776 -25.75 -5.00 14.96
C LYS A 776 -25.56 -6.41 14.41
N LYS A 777 -26.37 -7.35 14.90
CA LYS A 777 -26.43 -8.73 14.40
C LYS A 777 -27.84 -8.98 13.85
N HIS A 778 -27.94 -9.31 12.57
CA HIS A 778 -29.23 -9.57 11.91
C HIS A 778 -29.06 -10.60 10.80
N ASN A 779 -29.89 -11.65 10.78
CA ASN A 779 -29.86 -12.72 9.76
C ASN A 779 -28.47 -13.33 9.51
N GLY A 780 -27.72 -13.64 10.58
CA GLY A 780 -26.36 -14.19 10.47
C GLY A 780 -25.30 -13.21 9.95
N LYS A 781 -25.66 -11.94 9.73
CA LYS A 781 -24.73 -10.86 9.37
C LYS A 781 -24.40 -10.05 10.61
N LEU A 782 -23.12 -9.70 10.74
CA LEU A 782 -22.60 -8.84 11.78
C LEU A 782 -22.12 -7.54 11.15
N THR A 783 -22.62 -6.40 11.60
CA THR A 783 -22.19 -5.08 11.12
C THR A 783 -21.74 -4.22 12.28
N PHE A 784 -20.68 -3.44 12.09
CA PHE A 784 -20.17 -2.48 13.07
C PHE A 784 -19.31 -1.41 12.38
N GLU A 785 -18.93 -0.36 13.09
CA GLU A 785 -18.00 0.67 12.66
C GLU A 785 -16.79 0.67 13.59
N ASN A 786 -15.61 1.05 13.08
CA ASN A 786 -14.46 1.39 13.93
C ASN A 786 -14.53 2.87 14.33
N TYR A 787 -13.65 3.32 15.24
CA TYR A 787 -13.60 4.73 15.66
C TYR A 787 -13.20 5.70 14.52
N HIS A 788 -12.59 5.19 13.45
CA HIS A 788 -12.28 5.95 12.23
C HIS A 788 -13.50 6.14 11.30
N GLY A 789 -14.65 5.55 11.63
CA GLY A 789 -15.88 5.61 10.84
C GLY A 789 -15.93 4.65 9.64
N THR A 790 -15.00 3.71 9.56
CA THR A 790 -15.03 2.61 8.59
C THR A 790 -16.04 1.56 9.05
N LYS A 791 -16.98 1.22 8.17
CA LYS A 791 -18.02 0.21 8.43
C LYS A 791 -17.53 -1.16 7.98
N PHE A 792 -17.79 -2.16 8.80
CA PHE A 792 -17.51 -3.55 8.55
C PHE A 792 -18.82 -4.33 8.53
N GLN A 793 -18.96 -5.23 7.57
CA GLN A 793 -20.01 -6.23 7.52
C GLN A 793 -19.38 -7.60 7.29
N VAL A 794 -19.61 -8.51 8.22
CA VAL A 794 -19.15 -9.88 8.20
C VAL A 794 -20.34 -10.81 8.00
N GLU A 795 -20.27 -11.69 7.02
CA GLU A 795 -21.30 -12.70 6.74
C GLU A 795 -20.65 -14.06 6.45
N ASN A 796 -21.35 -15.15 6.80
CA ASN A 796 -20.95 -16.52 6.52
C ASN A 796 -21.97 -17.16 5.56
N PRO A 797 -21.80 -16.99 4.24
CA PRO A 797 -22.76 -17.51 3.26
C PRO A 797 -22.93 -19.03 3.31
N SER A 798 -21.90 -19.77 3.72
CA SER A 798 -21.95 -21.22 3.91
C SER A 798 -20.94 -21.66 4.97
N TYR A 799 -21.00 -22.94 5.37
CA TYR A 799 -20.06 -23.51 6.36
C TYR A 799 -18.58 -23.42 5.94
N ASN A 800 -18.30 -23.28 4.64
CA ASN A 800 -16.96 -23.21 4.03
C ASN A 800 -16.62 -21.87 3.37
N VAL A 801 -17.49 -20.87 3.50
CA VAL A 801 -17.31 -19.56 2.87
C VAL A 801 -17.57 -18.47 3.89
N SER A 802 -16.65 -17.52 3.93
CA SER A 802 -16.76 -16.29 4.70
C SER A 802 -16.63 -15.09 3.79
N LYS A 803 -17.32 -14.01 4.13
CA LYS A 803 -17.24 -12.75 3.40
C LYS A 803 -17.22 -11.58 4.35
N THR A 804 -16.24 -10.69 4.16
CA THR A 804 -16.12 -9.41 4.86
C THR A 804 -16.24 -8.29 3.85
N ILE A 805 -17.08 -7.31 4.15
CA ILE A 805 -17.30 -6.10 3.36
C ILE A 805 -16.85 -4.92 4.23
N ILE A 806 -15.97 -4.09 3.68
CA ILE A 806 -15.45 -2.90 4.33
C ILE A 806 -15.88 -1.70 3.52
N GLN A 807 -16.47 -0.73 4.19
CA GLN A 807 -16.83 0.54 3.61
C GLN A 807 -16.10 1.65 4.37
N PRO A 808 -15.11 2.32 3.77
CA PRO A 808 -14.38 3.41 4.41
C PRO A 808 -15.33 4.56 4.76
N LYS A 809 -14.89 5.43 5.67
CA LYS A 809 -15.53 6.73 5.88
C LYS A 809 -15.61 7.51 4.57
N THR A 810 -16.71 8.22 4.36
CA THR A 810 -16.87 9.11 3.19
C THR A 810 -15.75 10.16 3.17
N GLY A 811 -15.11 10.33 2.00
CA GLY A 811 -13.99 11.25 1.82
C GLY A 811 -12.60 10.65 2.08
N THR A 812 -12.50 9.38 2.48
CA THR A 812 -11.22 8.66 2.54
C THR A 812 -10.64 8.54 1.13
N LYS A 813 -9.44 9.09 0.91
CA LYS A 813 -8.72 8.93 -0.37
C LYS A 813 -7.96 7.60 -0.39
N PHE A 814 -7.92 6.92 -1.53
CA PHE A 814 -7.17 5.67 -1.74
C PHE A 814 -6.00 5.96 -2.68
N ARG A 815 -4.81 6.21 -2.12
CA ARG A 815 -3.68 6.75 -2.89
C ARG A 815 -2.32 6.25 -2.43
N SER A 816 -1.40 6.15 -3.38
CA SER A 816 0.03 5.91 -3.22
C SER A 816 0.80 7.05 -3.92
N PRO A 817 2.14 7.14 -3.80
CA PRO A 817 2.93 8.17 -4.49
C PRO A 817 2.72 8.27 -6.01
N ASN A 818 2.25 7.20 -6.65
CA ASN A 818 2.10 7.07 -8.10
C ASN A 818 0.69 6.71 -8.60
N ALA A 819 -0.27 6.44 -7.71
CA ALA A 819 -1.62 6.07 -8.12
C ALA A 819 -2.69 6.57 -7.16
N GLU A 820 -3.84 6.93 -7.71
CA GLU A 820 -5.05 7.26 -6.96
C GLU A 820 -6.23 6.44 -7.50
N LEU A 821 -6.86 5.69 -6.62
CA LEU A 821 -8.10 4.96 -6.88
C LEU A 821 -9.27 5.89 -6.60
N ASN A 822 -10.23 5.94 -7.54
CA ASN A 822 -11.45 6.70 -7.35
C ASN A 822 -12.24 6.15 -6.15
N SER A 823 -12.43 7.01 -5.15
CA SER A 823 -12.85 6.62 -3.80
C SER A 823 -14.36 6.74 -3.56
N GLU A 824 -15.14 7.26 -4.52
CA GLU A 824 -16.55 7.53 -4.31
C GLU A 824 -17.34 6.24 -4.03
N LYS A 825 -17.56 5.98 -2.73
CA LYS A 825 -18.34 4.87 -2.19
C LYS A 825 -17.80 3.47 -2.52
N VAL A 826 -16.48 3.34 -2.65
CA VAL A 826 -15.82 2.04 -2.81
C VAL A 826 -15.99 1.18 -1.56
N LYS A 827 -16.29 -0.10 -1.76
CA LYS A 827 -16.31 -1.16 -0.75
C LYS A 827 -15.24 -2.18 -1.08
N LEU A 828 -14.42 -2.56 -0.11
CA LEU A 828 -13.53 -3.73 -0.22
C LEU A 828 -14.29 -4.97 0.22
N ILE A 829 -14.32 -6.00 -0.61
CA ILE A 829 -15.00 -7.26 -0.31
C ILE A 829 -13.98 -8.39 -0.38
N SER A 830 -13.71 -9.00 0.78
CA SER A 830 -12.82 -10.13 0.91
C SER A 830 -13.65 -11.38 1.14
N LYS A 831 -13.52 -12.36 0.24
CA LYS A 831 -14.21 -13.65 0.28
C LYS A 831 -13.21 -14.76 0.52
N PHE A 832 -13.46 -15.52 1.55
CA PHE A 832 -12.72 -16.69 1.92
C PHE A 832 -13.46 -17.97 1.52
N LYS A 833 -12.73 -18.98 1.05
CA LYS A 833 -13.26 -20.31 0.80
C LYS A 833 -12.26 -21.38 1.22
N ALA A 834 -12.64 -22.23 2.16
CA ALA A 834 -11.86 -23.44 2.47
C ALA A 834 -11.93 -24.42 1.29
N THR A 835 -10.80 -25.01 0.92
CA THR A 835 -10.73 -26.03 -0.14
C THR A 835 -10.73 -27.45 0.46
N PRO A 836 -11.15 -28.49 -0.29
CA PRO A 836 -11.29 -29.86 0.24
C PRO A 836 -10.02 -30.46 0.88
N ASN A 837 -8.84 -29.96 0.51
CA ASN A 837 -7.54 -30.49 0.96
C ASN A 837 -6.93 -29.68 2.11
N ASN A 838 -7.75 -29.08 2.99
CA ASN A 838 -7.34 -28.13 4.03
C ASN A 838 -6.56 -26.92 3.48
N GLY A 839 -6.87 -26.52 2.24
CA GLY A 839 -6.31 -25.34 1.63
C GLY A 839 -7.21 -24.12 1.78
N LEU A 840 -6.71 -22.99 1.28
CA LEU A 840 -7.31 -21.67 1.38
C LEU A 840 -7.49 -21.08 -0.01
N LYS A 841 -8.62 -20.42 -0.25
CA LYS A 841 -8.76 -19.46 -1.34
C LYS A 841 -9.32 -18.16 -0.79
N LEU A 842 -8.56 -17.08 -0.93
CA LEU A 842 -8.95 -15.72 -0.55
C LEU A 842 -9.06 -14.88 -1.82
N THR A 843 -10.26 -14.41 -2.13
CA THR A 843 -10.53 -13.50 -3.25
C THR A 843 -10.86 -12.11 -2.69
N THR A 844 -10.21 -11.08 -3.22
CA THR A 844 -10.52 -9.68 -2.87
C THR A 844 -11.10 -8.98 -4.09
N ARG A 845 -12.14 -8.16 -3.91
CA ARG A 845 -12.75 -7.34 -4.96
C ARG A 845 -13.10 -5.94 -4.44
N LEU A 846 -13.09 -4.94 -5.32
CA LEU A 846 -13.63 -3.61 -5.05
C LEU A 846 -15.01 -3.49 -5.67
N GLU A 847 -15.95 -2.89 -4.95
CA GLU A 847 -17.30 -2.63 -5.43
C GLU A 847 -17.68 -1.17 -5.19
N ASP A 848 -18.09 -0.41 -6.21
CA ASP A 848 -18.56 0.97 -6.03
C ASP A 848 -20.08 1.02 -5.72
N ALA A 849 -20.62 2.23 -5.50
CA ALA A 849 -22.05 2.39 -5.26
C ALA A 849 -22.95 2.19 -6.50
N LYS A 850 -22.39 2.20 -7.71
CA LYS A 850 -23.12 1.95 -8.96
C LYS A 850 -23.18 0.45 -9.28
N GLY A 851 -22.64 -0.42 -8.40
CA GLY A 851 -22.60 -1.86 -8.59
C GLY A 851 -21.47 -2.32 -9.50
N PHE A 852 -20.54 -1.43 -9.84
CA PHE A 852 -19.30 -1.80 -10.51
C PHE A 852 -18.48 -2.67 -9.56
N SER A 853 -18.11 -3.87 -10.00
CA SER A 853 -17.31 -4.82 -9.22
C SER A 853 -16.09 -5.22 -10.03
N ALA A 854 -14.92 -5.08 -9.42
CA ALA A 854 -13.62 -5.35 -10.02
C ALA A 854 -12.83 -6.30 -9.13
N GLU A 855 -12.30 -7.39 -9.68
CA GLU A 855 -11.50 -8.31 -8.89
C GLU A 855 -10.10 -7.72 -8.65
N PHE A 856 -9.66 -7.73 -7.40
CA PHE A 856 -8.36 -7.20 -7.00
C PHE A 856 -7.28 -8.26 -7.14
N GLY A 857 -7.57 -9.47 -6.66
CA GLY A 857 -6.64 -10.58 -6.71
C GLY A 857 -7.14 -11.79 -5.94
N GLU A 858 -6.45 -12.91 -6.14
CA GLU A 858 -6.78 -14.18 -5.51
C GLU A 858 -5.53 -14.85 -4.92
N LEU A 859 -5.55 -15.13 -3.63
CA LEU A 859 -4.52 -15.92 -2.93
C LEU A 859 -5.00 -17.36 -2.76
N ASN A 860 -4.22 -18.30 -3.28
CA ASN A 860 -4.45 -19.73 -3.18
C ASN A 860 -3.38 -20.39 -2.32
N ILE A 861 -3.79 -21.11 -1.29
CA ILE A 861 -2.91 -21.90 -0.43
C ILE A 861 -3.32 -23.36 -0.55
N THR A 862 -2.39 -24.20 -1.00
CA THR A 862 -2.63 -25.63 -1.23
C THR A 862 -1.56 -26.44 -0.52
N ARG A 863 -1.96 -27.54 0.11
CA ARG A 863 -1.01 -28.49 0.70
C ARG A 863 -0.25 -29.24 -0.40
N THR A 864 1.05 -29.43 -0.21
CA THR A 864 1.92 -30.29 -1.03
C THR A 864 2.36 -31.51 -0.21
N GLN A 865 3.13 -32.41 -0.81
CA GLN A 865 3.66 -33.58 -0.08
C GLN A 865 4.59 -33.18 1.07
N ASN A 866 5.40 -32.12 0.88
CA ASN A 866 6.45 -31.69 1.82
C ASN A 866 6.16 -30.34 2.49
N GLY A 867 4.92 -29.86 2.42
CA GLY A 867 4.52 -28.59 3.03
C GLY A 867 3.36 -27.92 2.30
N PHE A 868 3.58 -26.70 1.82
CA PHE A 868 2.54 -25.85 1.26
C PHE A 868 3.02 -25.11 0.01
N ARG A 869 2.04 -24.74 -0.80
CA ARG A 869 2.23 -23.87 -1.95
C ARG A 869 1.25 -22.71 -1.84
N THR A 870 1.78 -21.50 -1.90
CA THR A 870 1.04 -20.25 -1.77
C THR A 870 1.21 -19.43 -3.03
N GLY A 871 0.15 -19.26 -3.82
CA GLY A 871 0.20 -18.53 -5.08
C GLY A 871 -0.77 -17.36 -5.10
N PHE A 872 -0.31 -16.23 -5.65
CA PHE A 872 -1.16 -15.08 -5.89
C PHE A 872 -1.46 -14.94 -7.38
N GLU A 873 -2.74 -14.89 -7.72
CA GLU A 873 -3.21 -14.66 -9.08
C GLU A 873 -3.71 -13.21 -9.19
N ASN A 874 -3.10 -12.47 -10.11
CA ASN A 874 -3.50 -11.11 -10.43
C ASN A 874 -4.88 -11.09 -11.09
N ARG A 875 -5.63 -10.03 -10.82
CA ARG A 875 -6.94 -9.77 -11.42
C ARG A 875 -6.99 -8.34 -11.97
N ASP A 876 -8.19 -7.88 -12.29
CA ASP A 876 -8.48 -6.62 -12.96
C ASP A 876 -7.71 -5.41 -12.41
N ILE A 877 -7.79 -5.16 -11.09
CA ILE A 877 -7.24 -3.93 -10.50
C ILE A 877 -5.71 -3.99 -10.44
N ASP A 878 -5.17 -5.11 -9.96
CA ASP A 878 -3.72 -5.29 -9.84
C ASP A 878 -3.04 -5.28 -11.21
N THR A 879 -3.61 -5.96 -12.21
CA THR A 879 -3.07 -5.90 -13.58
C THR A 879 -3.28 -4.54 -14.22
N GLY A 880 -4.45 -3.91 -14.02
CA GLY A 880 -4.69 -2.55 -14.49
C GLY A 880 -3.63 -1.57 -13.96
N TYR A 881 -3.32 -1.64 -12.67
CA TYR A 881 -2.26 -0.85 -12.04
C TYR A 881 -0.89 -1.18 -12.65
N SER A 882 -0.56 -2.47 -12.74
CA SER A 882 0.71 -2.98 -13.27
C SER A 882 0.97 -2.49 -14.70
N LEU A 883 -0.01 -2.61 -15.59
CA LEU A 883 0.08 -2.15 -16.98
C LEU A 883 0.17 -0.62 -17.08
N ALA A 884 -0.64 0.10 -16.31
CA ALA A 884 -0.66 1.56 -16.31
C ALA A 884 0.64 2.17 -15.78
N SER A 885 1.18 1.60 -14.69
CA SER A 885 2.48 1.97 -14.13
C SER A 885 3.60 1.80 -15.17
N ASP A 886 3.66 0.67 -15.87
CA ASP A 886 4.69 0.44 -16.88
C ASP A 886 4.53 1.33 -18.12
N LEU A 887 3.29 1.56 -18.55
CA LEU A 887 2.99 2.49 -19.64
C LEU A 887 3.40 3.91 -19.28
N SER A 888 3.20 4.31 -18.03
CA SER A 888 3.55 5.64 -17.54
C SER A 888 5.04 5.94 -17.70
N LYS A 889 5.93 4.94 -17.50
CA LYS A 889 7.39 5.11 -17.65
C LYS A 889 7.86 5.27 -19.10
N ARG A 890 7.01 5.01 -20.09
CA ARG A 890 7.41 4.83 -21.49
C ARG A 890 6.86 5.92 -22.40
N ASN A 891 7.76 6.62 -23.09
CA ASN A 891 7.44 7.60 -24.15
C ASN A 891 7.08 6.95 -25.50
N GLY A 892 6.82 5.64 -25.53
CA GLY A 892 6.58 4.87 -26.74
C GLY A 892 5.10 4.64 -27.06
N ASP A 893 4.86 4.06 -28.24
CA ASP A 893 3.53 3.63 -28.67
C ASP A 893 2.90 2.61 -27.69
N ILE A 894 1.68 2.90 -27.24
CA ILE A 894 0.92 2.06 -26.29
C ILE A 894 0.74 0.64 -26.88
N ARG A 895 0.48 0.54 -28.20
CA ARG A 895 0.19 -0.73 -28.86
C ARG A 895 1.40 -1.66 -28.84
N SER A 896 2.58 -1.16 -29.15
CA SER A 896 3.82 -1.93 -29.10
C SER A 896 4.13 -2.44 -27.69
N PHE A 897 3.86 -1.62 -26.67
CA PHE A 897 4.00 -2.04 -25.28
C PHE A 897 3.02 -3.16 -24.91
N ILE A 898 1.72 -2.97 -25.16
CA ILE A 898 0.69 -3.96 -24.80
C ILE A 898 0.94 -5.30 -25.52
N THR A 899 1.40 -5.25 -26.77
CA THR A 899 1.75 -6.45 -27.56
C THR A 899 2.89 -7.25 -26.91
N SER A 900 3.81 -6.58 -26.20
CA SER A 900 4.94 -7.23 -25.53
C SER A 900 4.56 -7.94 -24.23
N LYS A 901 3.36 -7.70 -23.69
CA LYS A 901 2.94 -8.21 -22.38
C LYS A 901 2.33 -9.61 -22.51
N GLY A 902 2.96 -10.60 -21.86
CA GLY A 902 2.62 -12.02 -22.02
C GLY A 902 1.28 -12.43 -21.41
N ASP A 903 0.82 -11.68 -20.41
CA ASP A 903 -0.44 -11.81 -19.66
C ASP A 903 -1.64 -11.15 -20.36
N VAL A 904 -1.40 -10.33 -21.38
CA VAL A 904 -2.45 -9.81 -22.27
C VAL A 904 -2.92 -10.93 -23.20
N PHE A 905 -4.22 -11.24 -23.15
CA PHE A 905 -4.85 -12.25 -23.99
C PHE A 905 -5.17 -11.69 -25.38
N SER A 906 -5.91 -10.58 -25.41
CA SER A 906 -6.18 -9.79 -26.60
C SER A 906 -6.27 -8.31 -26.25
N PHE A 907 -6.12 -7.42 -27.23
CA PHE A 907 -6.35 -6.00 -27.03
C PHE A 907 -6.99 -5.36 -28.26
N ARG A 908 -7.65 -4.22 -28.09
CA ARG A 908 -8.24 -3.43 -29.18
C ARG A 908 -7.78 -1.98 -29.12
N TYR A 909 -7.71 -1.35 -30.29
CA TYR A 909 -7.37 0.06 -30.42
C TYR A 909 -8.37 0.75 -31.34
N SER A 910 -8.97 1.84 -30.87
CA SER A 910 -9.99 2.58 -31.59
C SER A 910 -9.36 3.78 -32.29
N SER A 911 -9.60 3.94 -33.59
CA SER A 911 -9.13 5.11 -34.34
C SER A 911 -9.82 6.40 -33.87
N SER A 912 -11.05 6.32 -33.38
CA SER A 912 -11.73 7.45 -32.73
C SER A 912 -11.19 7.80 -31.34
N GLN A 913 -10.41 6.92 -30.71
CA GLN A 913 -9.75 7.16 -29.42
C GLN A 913 -8.27 6.73 -29.44
N PRO A 914 -7.40 7.47 -30.14
CA PRO A 914 -6.03 7.03 -30.40
C PRO A 914 -5.14 6.99 -29.15
N THR A 915 -5.57 7.56 -28.03
CA THR A 915 -4.85 7.48 -26.76
C THR A 915 -5.37 6.37 -25.85
N ALA A 916 -6.34 5.57 -26.31
CA ALA A 916 -6.97 4.51 -25.55
C ALA A 916 -6.67 3.12 -26.12
N ALA A 917 -6.39 2.18 -25.22
CA ALA A 917 -6.27 0.76 -25.52
C ALA A 917 -7.19 -0.05 -24.62
N TYR A 918 -7.85 -1.05 -25.20
CA TYR A 918 -8.76 -1.95 -24.51
C TYR A 918 -8.09 -3.30 -24.36
N VAL A 919 -7.78 -3.73 -23.15
CA VAL A 919 -6.98 -4.92 -22.87
C VAL A 919 -7.87 -6.00 -22.25
N LYS A 920 -7.89 -7.18 -22.85
CA LYS A 920 -8.52 -8.37 -22.32
C LYS A 920 -7.47 -9.25 -21.66
N GLN A 921 -7.73 -9.65 -20.43
CA GLN A 921 -6.94 -10.65 -19.73
C GLN A 921 -7.56 -12.03 -19.92
N SER A 922 -6.75 -13.09 -19.84
CA SER A 922 -7.24 -14.47 -20.03
C SER A 922 -8.25 -14.90 -18.98
N ASN A 923 -8.16 -14.30 -17.78
CA ASN A 923 -8.93 -14.74 -16.61
C ASN A 923 -9.89 -13.64 -16.12
N SER A 924 -10.19 -12.64 -16.96
CA SER A 924 -11.16 -11.58 -16.66
C SER A 924 -12.33 -11.61 -17.64
N ASN A 925 -13.54 -11.44 -17.10
CA ASN A 925 -14.75 -11.29 -17.91
C ASN A 925 -14.94 -9.86 -18.41
N LYS A 926 -14.19 -8.89 -17.89
CA LYS A 926 -14.23 -7.48 -18.31
C LYS A 926 -13.04 -7.16 -19.21
N TRP A 927 -13.04 -5.95 -19.76
CA TRP A 927 -11.92 -5.36 -20.48
C TRP A 927 -11.37 -4.18 -19.67
N LEU A 928 -10.05 -4.03 -19.66
CA LEU A 928 -9.37 -2.87 -19.08
C LEU A 928 -9.18 -1.83 -20.17
N LYS A 929 -9.81 -0.66 -20.04
CA LYS A 929 -9.51 0.49 -20.88
C LYS A 929 -8.40 1.31 -20.22
N LEU A 930 -7.25 1.37 -20.88
CA LEU A 930 -6.10 2.19 -20.52
C LEU A 930 -6.12 3.41 -21.44
N SER A 931 -6.21 4.61 -20.88
CA SER A 931 -6.24 5.84 -21.67
C SER A 931 -5.34 6.91 -21.09
N GLU A 932 -4.67 7.68 -21.94
CA GLU A 932 -3.97 8.86 -21.46
C GLU A 932 -4.97 9.93 -21.04
N GLY A 933 -4.74 10.54 -19.87
CA GLY A 933 -5.55 11.63 -19.36
C GLY A 933 -4.73 12.86 -19.02
N GLY A 934 -5.43 14.01 -18.91
CA GLY A 934 -4.92 15.13 -18.12
C GLY A 934 -4.97 14.77 -16.63
N GLY A 935 -3.96 15.18 -15.87
CA GLY A 935 -3.85 14.84 -14.45
C GLY A 935 -5.08 15.24 -13.64
N GLY A 936 -5.51 14.37 -12.73
CA GLY A 936 -6.64 14.60 -11.81
C GLY A 936 -6.41 15.68 -10.75
N GLY A 937 -5.46 16.59 -10.98
CA GLY A 937 -4.91 17.44 -9.94
C GLY A 937 -5.87 18.50 -9.39
N ASN A 938 -7.06 18.70 -9.93
CA ASN A 938 -8.02 19.71 -9.41
C ASN A 938 -8.57 19.36 -8.00
N GLY A 939 -8.02 18.36 -7.32
CA GLY A 939 -8.51 17.85 -6.04
C GLY A 939 -9.83 17.08 -6.16
N LEU A 940 -10.29 16.83 -7.39
CA LEU A 940 -11.44 16.00 -7.71
C LEU A 940 -10.91 14.66 -8.25
N PRO A 941 -11.38 13.52 -7.71
CA PRO A 941 -11.02 12.23 -8.28
C PRO A 941 -11.39 12.21 -9.77
N PRO A 942 -10.70 11.41 -10.59
CA PRO A 942 -11.06 11.29 -11.99
C PRO A 942 -12.52 10.84 -12.06
N SER A 943 -13.41 11.69 -12.59
CA SER A 943 -14.86 11.48 -12.46
C SER A 943 -15.38 10.23 -13.19
N LYS A 944 -14.53 9.56 -13.98
CA LYS A 944 -14.88 8.38 -14.78
C LYS A 944 -13.93 7.19 -14.64
N SER A 945 -12.66 7.38 -14.29
CA SER A 945 -11.72 6.26 -14.15
C SER A 945 -11.84 5.56 -12.80
N MET A 946 -11.58 4.25 -12.78
CA MET A 946 -11.45 3.49 -11.54
C MET A 946 -10.18 3.88 -10.81
N MET A 947 -9.11 4.12 -11.57
CA MET A 947 -7.79 4.46 -11.04
C MET A 947 -7.06 5.34 -12.05
N THR A 948 -6.20 6.20 -11.53
CA THR A 948 -5.25 6.97 -12.33
C THR A 948 -3.86 6.69 -11.81
N VAL A 949 -2.94 6.36 -12.71
CA VAL A 949 -1.57 5.99 -12.41
C VAL A 949 -0.64 6.88 -13.23
N ALA A 950 0.34 7.49 -12.57
CA ALA A 950 1.51 7.99 -13.26
C ALA A 950 2.74 7.81 -12.38
N GLU A 951 3.82 7.29 -12.94
CA GLU A 951 5.06 7.10 -12.22
C GLU A 951 5.71 8.45 -11.92
N PRO A 952 6.45 8.60 -10.81
CA PRO A 952 7.17 9.83 -10.56
C PRO A 952 8.19 10.13 -11.67
N GLY A 953 8.12 11.32 -12.27
CA GLY A 953 9.05 11.75 -13.32
C GLY A 953 8.48 12.83 -14.25
N LYS A 954 9.34 13.72 -14.75
CA LYS A 954 8.93 14.86 -15.61
C LYS A 954 8.26 14.45 -16.92
N ASN A 955 8.58 13.25 -17.43
CA ASN A 955 8.08 12.73 -18.70
C ASN A 955 7.09 11.56 -18.52
N SER A 956 6.65 11.30 -17.28
CA SER A 956 5.76 10.19 -17.01
C SER A 956 4.36 10.49 -17.54
N ARG A 957 3.76 9.52 -18.22
CA ARG A 957 2.41 9.64 -18.78
C ARG A 957 1.37 9.39 -17.71
N ILE A 958 0.28 10.15 -17.71
CA ILE A 958 -0.84 9.92 -16.82
C ILE A 958 -1.81 8.94 -17.48
N ILE A 959 -1.92 7.75 -16.91
CA ILE A 959 -2.73 6.66 -17.46
C ILE A 959 -3.95 6.43 -16.56
N ASN A 960 -5.13 6.61 -17.15
CA ASN A 960 -6.41 6.28 -16.55
C ASN A 960 -6.75 4.82 -16.85
N VAL A 961 -7.21 4.10 -15.82
CA VAL A 961 -7.66 2.72 -15.90
C VAL A 961 -9.16 2.66 -15.62
N GLU A 962 -9.91 2.12 -16.57
CA GLU A 962 -11.35 1.88 -16.50
C GLU A 962 -11.61 0.39 -16.75
N LEU A 963 -12.61 -0.21 -16.10
CA LEU A 963 -13.14 -1.49 -16.57
C LEU A 963 -14.38 -1.24 -17.40
N VAL A 964 -14.45 -1.90 -18.54
CA VAL A 964 -15.54 -1.77 -19.49
C VAL A 964 -16.03 -3.15 -19.93
N ASP A 965 -17.32 -3.22 -20.21
CA ASP A 965 -17.91 -4.34 -20.91
C ASP A 965 -17.56 -4.30 -22.40
N GLU A 966 -17.60 -5.46 -23.06
CA GLU A 966 -17.29 -5.55 -24.48
C GLU A 966 -18.21 -4.67 -25.34
N ALA A 967 -19.49 -4.54 -24.94
CA ALA A 967 -20.46 -3.66 -25.61
C ALA A 967 -20.12 -2.16 -25.50
N GLN A 968 -19.26 -1.77 -24.57
CA GLN A 968 -18.80 -0.38 -24.40
C GLN A 968 -17.53 -0.08 -25.19
N ILE A 969 -16.92 -1.10 -25.82
CA ILE A 969 -15.76 -0.90 -26.69
C ILE A 969 -16.26 -0.33 -28.02
N PRO A 970 -15.66 0.77 -28.53
CA PRO A 970 -16.01 1.32 -29.83
C PRO A 970 -15.96 0.26 -30.95
N GLY A 971 -16.96 0.26 -31.82
CA GLY A 971 -17.05 -0.71 -32.92
C GLY A 971 -15.93 -0.57 -33.96
N ASP A 972 -15.29 0.60 -34.02
CA ASP A 972 -14.10 0.86 -34.85
C ASP A 972 -12.79 0.34 -34.23
N ALA A 973 -12.85 -0.24 -33.01
CA ALA A 973 -11.67 -0.73 -32.32
C ALA A 973 -11.12 -2.01 -32.96
N GLN A 974 -9.98 -1.90 -33.65
CA GLN A 974 -9.31 -3.00 -34.30
C GLN A 974 -8.73 -3.98 -33.27
N ARG A 975 -8.98 -5.29 -33.46
CA ARG A 975 -8.53 -6.35 -32.55
C ARG A 975 -7.12 -6.84 -32.91
N PHE A 976 -6.29 -7.01 -31.87
CA PHE A 976 -4.93 -7.52 -31.93
C PHE A 976 -4.72 -8.57 -30.82
N GLY A 977 -3.73 -9.45 -30.96
CA GLY A 977 -3.36 -10.43 -29.93
C GLY A 977 -3.36 -11.89 -30.42
N LYS A 978 -3.26 -12.83 -29.48
CA LYS A 978 -3.06 -14.27 -29.76
C LYS A 978 -4.20 -14.94 -30.54
N GLU A 979 -5.34 -14.27 -30.68
CA GLU A 979 -6.52 -14.72 -31.44
C GLU A 979 -6.59 -14.18 -32.88
N VAL A 980 -5.63 -13.39 -33.38
CA VAL A 980 -5.76 -12.79 -34.74
C VAL A 980 -5.80 -13.85 -35.86
N ASP A 981 -5.42 -15.10 -35.58
CA ASP A 981 -5.54 -16.21 -36.55
C ASP A 981 -6.72 -17.17 -36.30
N PHE A 982 -7.54 -16.98 -35.26
CA PHE A 982 -8.69 -17.86 -34.99
C PHE A 982 -9.87 -17.07 -34.43
N LEU A 983 -10.87 -16.86 -35.27
CA LEU A 983 -12.23 -16.58 -34.82
C LEU A 983 -12.73 -17.81 -34.03
N GLU A 984 -12.43 -17.86 -32.73
CA GLU A 984 -13.19 -18.71 -31.81
C GLU A 984 -14.59 -18.09 -31.70
N GLU A 985 -15.51 -18.53 -32.56
CA GLU A 985 -16.88 -18.68 -32.09
C GLU A 985 -16.80 -19.56 -30.84
N GLY A 986 -17.08 -18.97 -29.67
CA GLY A 986 -17.13 -19.72 -28.42
C GLY A 986 -17.92 -21.00 -28.64
N PHE A 987 -17.39 -22.14 -28.18
CA PHE A 987 -18.02 -23.44 -28.37
C PHE A 987 -19.41 -23.43 -27.75
N ASN A 988 -20.41 -23.08 -28.56
CA ASN A 988 -21.81 -23.20 -28.24
C ASN A 988 -22.24 -24.55 -28.86
N PRO A 989 -22.46 -25.59 -28.04
CA PRO A 989 -22.83 -26.91 -28.53
C PRO A 989 -24.03 -26.87 -29.47
N SER A 990 -24.96 -25.93 -29.23
CA SER A 990 -26.16 -25.73 -30.05
C SER A 990 -25.83 -25.14 -31.42
N GLN A 991 -24.93 -24.15 -31.52
CA GLN A 991 -24.52 -23.58 -32.81
C GLN A 991 -23.65 -24.55 -33.62
N LYS A 992 -22.79 -25.35 -32.99
CA LYS A 992 -22.02 -26.38 -33.70
C LYS A 992 -22.90 -27.55 -34.15
N ALA A 993 -23.88 -27.96 -33.35
CA ALA A 993 -24.88 -28.94 -33.76
C ALA A 993 -25.71 -28.43 -34.95
N GLN A 994 -26.04 -27.13 -34.96
CA GLN A 994 -26.73 -26.48 -36.06
C GLN A 994 -25.85 -26.43 -37.33
N LYS A 995 -24.60 -25.97 -37.25
CA LYS A 995 -23.66 -25.97 -38.39
C LYS A 995 -23.38 -27.37 -38.94
N LEU A 996 -23.27 -28.37 -38.07
CA LEU A 996 -23.13 -29.78 -38.46
C LEU A 996 -24.38 -30.29 -39.19
N SER A 997 -25.58 -29.79 -38.85
CA SER A 997 -26.83 -30.16 -39.54
C SER A 997 -27.03 -29.43 -40.86
N GLU A 998 -26.50 -28.21 -40.99
CA GLU A 998 -26.65 -27.35 -42.18
C GLU A 998 -25.67 -27.75 -43.30
N ASP A 999 -24.41 -28.07 -42.97
CA ASP A 999 -23.42 -28.60 -43.91
C ASP A 999 -22.41 -29.54 -43.20
N PRO A 1000 -22.73 -30.85 -43.11
CA PRO A 1000 -21.89 -31.82 -42.42
C PRO A 1000 -20.47 -31.91 -43.01
N MET A 1001 -20.32 -31.73 -44.32
CA MET A 1001 -19.04 -31.86 -45.01
C MET A 1001 -18.15 -30.64 -44.76
N ALA A 1002 -18.71 -29.43 -44.80
CA ALA A 1002 -17.98 -28.22 -44.41
C ALA A 1002 -17.56 -28.23 -42.94
N PHE A 1003 -18.40 -28.79 -42.05
CA PHE A 1003 -18.05 -28.96 -40.64
C PHE A 1003 -16.88 -29.95 -40.45
N VAL A 1004 -16.91 -31.11 -41.10
CA VAL A 1004 -15.81 -32.09 -41.05
C VAL A 1004 -14.52 -31.50 -41.60
N LEU A 1005 -14.59 -30.77 -42.72
CA LEU A 1005 -13.43 -30.11 -43.32
C LEU A 1005 -12.86 -29.01 -42.42
N SER A 1006 -13.70 -28.16 -41.84
CA SER A 1006 -13.25 -27.09 -40.92
C SER A 1006 -12.66 -27.65 -39.62
N SER A 1007 -13.25 -28.71 -39.06
CA SER A 1007 -12.68 -29.40 -37.89
C SER A 1007 -11.32 -30.02 -38.21
N LYS A 1008 -11.16 -30.60 -39.41
CA LYS A 1008 -9.88 -31.15 -39.88
C LYS A 1008 -8.81 -30.05 -40.05
N LEU A 1009 -9.18 -28.90 -40.62
CA LEU A 1009 -8.27 -27.76 -40.79
C LEU A 1009 -7.85 -27.14 -39.46
N ASP A 1010 -8.78 -26.98 -38.51
CA ASP A 1010 -8.48 -26.52 -37.15
C ASP A 1010 -7.50 -27.46 -36.44
N LEU A 1011 -7.77 -28.78 -36.49
CA LEU A 1011 -6.89 -29.79 -35.93
C LEU A 1011 -5.48 -29.73 -36.54
N GLN A 1012 -5.38 -29.62 -37.88
CA GLN A 1012 -4.09 -29.50 -38.57
C GLN A 1012 -3.30 -28.27 -38.13
N SER A 1013 -3.96 -27.12 -37.96
CA SER A 1013 -3.29 -25.90 -37.53
C SER A 1013 -2.83 -25.96 -36.06
N ARG A 1014 -3.67 -26.52 -35.18
CA ARG A 1014 -3.30 -26.78 -33.77
C ARG A 1014 -2.11 -27.73 -33.68
N ILE A 1015 -2.09 -28.78 -34.49
CA ILE A 1015 -0.96 -29.70 -34.62
C ILE A 1015 0.32 -28.98 -35.06
N LYS A 1016 0.24 -28.02 -36.00
CA LYS A 1016 1.40 -27.21 -36.42
C LYS A 1016 1.98 -26.40 -35.26
N ASN A 1017 1.13 -25.79 -34.44
CA ASN A 1017 1.54 -25.03 -33.25
C ASN A 1017 2.16 -25.92 -32.17
N ILE A 1018 1.57 -27.10 -31.93
CA ILE A 1018 2.11 -28.10 -31.01
C ILE A 1018 3.48 -28.58 -31.51
N ASN A 1019 3.61 -28.91 -32.80
CA ASN A 1019 4.88 -29.33 -33.41
C ASN A 1019 5.96 -28.24 -33.29
N SER A 1020 5.59 -26.96 -33.46
CA SER A 1020 6.51 -25.83 -33.26
C SER A 1020 7.01 -25.74 -31.81
N ALA A 1021 6.10 -25.88 -30.83
CA ALA A 1021 6.47 -25.87 -29.40
C ALA A 1021 7.36 -27.06 -29.04
N LEU A 1022 7.05 -28.26 -29.55
CA LEU A 1022 7.85 -29.47 -29.36
C LEU A 1022 9.25 -29.34 -29.98
N LYS A 1023 9.34 -28.79 -31.20
CA LYS A 1023 10.62 -28.56 -31.89
C LYS A 1023 11.51 -27.56 -31.14
N ASN A 1024 10.91 -26.56 -30.50
CA ASN A 1024 11.63 -25.56 -29.71
C ASN A 1024 11.95 -26.03 -28.27
N GLY A 1025 11.61 -27.27 -27.90
CA GLY A 1025 11.84 -27.81 -26.56
C GLY A 1025 10.94 -27.22 -25.46
N ASN A 1026 9.88 -26.49 -25.81
CA ASN A 1026 8.95 -25.89 -24.84
C ASN A 1026 7.82 -26.86 -24.49
N TYR A 1027 8.14 -27.89 -23.71
CA TYR A 1027 7.21 -28.95 -23.35
C TYR A 1027 6.00 -28.49 -22.52
N PRO A 1028 6.11 -27.56 -21.53
CA PRO A 1028 4.93 -27.05 -20.82
C PRO A 1028 3.93 -26.34 -21.73
N LYS A 1029 4.42 -25.56 -22.70
CA LYS A 1029 3.55 -24.93 -23.71
C LYS A 1029 2.90 -25.97 -24.62
N ALA A 1030 3.65 -26.98 -25.05
CA ALA A 1030 3.10 -28.08 -25.86
C ALA A 1030 2.03 -28.86 -25.08
N GLU A 1031 2.27 -29.20 -23.81
CA GLU A 1031 1.31 -29.89 -22.92
C GLU A 1031 -0.01 -29.12 -22.82
N LYS A 1032 0.07 -27.80 -22.59
CA LYS A 1032 -1.11 -26.93 -22.53
C LYS A 1032 -1.89 -26.97 -23.85
N LEU A 1033 -1.23 -26.74 -24.98
CA LEU A 1033 -1.86 -26.73 -26.30
C LEU A 1033 -2.49 -28.08 -26.66
N ILE A 1034 -1.85 -29.19 -26.28
CA ILE A 1034 -2.37 -30.55 -26.48
C ILE A 1034 -3.64 -30.77 -25.65
N ASN A 1035 -3.62 -30.44 -24.35
CA ASN A 1035 -4.76 -30.63 -23.47
C ASN A 1035 -5.97 -29.77 -23.88
N GLU A 1036 -5.75 -28.55 -24.36
CA GLU A 1036 -6.79 -27.70 -24.95
C GLU A 1036 -7.35 -28.31 -26.23
N SER A 1037 -6.49 -28.84 -27.11
CA SER A 1037 -6.91 -29.46 -28.36
C SER A 1037 -7.68 -30.77 -28.13
N ILE A 1038 -7.33 -31.58 -27.13
CA ILE A 1038 -8.03 -32.81 -26.76
C ILE A 1038 -9.46 -32.52 -26.28
N LYS A 1039 -9.70 -31.39 -25.60
CA LYS A 1039 -11.06 -30.99 -25.22
C LYS A 1039 -11.97 -30.72 -26.43
N LEU A 1040 -11.38 -30.27 -27.54
CA LEU A 1040 -12.11 -29.87 -28.74
C LEU A 1040 -12.22 -30.99 -29.78
N HIS A 1041 -11.16 -31.79 -29.94
CA HIS A 1041 -11.04 -32.85 -30.96
C HIS A 1041 -11.03 -34.26 -30.36
N ALA A 1042 -11.42 -34.39 -29.10
CA ALA A 1042 -11.34 -35.63 -28.32
C ALA A 1042 -9.92 -36.23 -28.33
N SER A 1043 -9.80 -37.53 -28.05
CA SER A 1043 -8.54 -38.27 -28.08
C SER A 1043 -8.09 -38.60 -29.50
N ASP A 1044 -8.03 -37.60 -30.38
CA ASP A 1044 -7.53 -37.76 -31.74
C ASP A 1044 -6.12 -38.40 -31.72
N PRO A 1045 -5.87 -39.44 -32.53
CA PRO A 1045 -4.60 -40.17 -32.54
C PRO A 1045 -3.37 -39.27 -32.63
N GLN A 1046 -3.44 -38.19 -33.40
CA GLN A 1046 -2.33 -37.27 -33.59
C GLN A 1046 -2.02 -36.45 -32.33
N LEU A 1047 -3.05 -36.04 -31.58
CA LEU A 1047 -2.89 -35.32 -30.32
C LEU A 1047 -2.35 -36.24 -29.24
N MET A 1048 -2.85 -37.48 -29.19
CA MET A 1048 -2.38 -38.48 -28.23
C MET A 1048 -0.90 -38.79 -28.45
N LEU A 1049 -0.45 -39.05 -29.68
CA LEU A 1049 0.98 -39.32 -29.93
C LEU A 1049 1.89 -38.14 -29.57
N ARG A 1050 1.43 -36.89 -29.76
CA ARG A 1050 2.17 -35.69 -29.31
C ARG A 1050 2.18 -35.54 -27.80
N LYS A 1051 1.09 -35.92 -27.12
CA LYS A 1051 1.06 -36.02 -25.66
C LYS A 1051 2.11 -37.03 -25.18
N ALA A 1052 2.20 -38.20 -25.82
CA ALA A 1052 3.18 -39.22 -25.46
C ALA A 1052 4.63 -38.70 -25.57
N VAL A 1053 4.93 -37.85 -26.56
CA VAL A 1053 6.23 -37.17 -26.67
C VAL A 1053 6.49 -36.22 -25.50
N VAL A 1054 5.50 -35.41 -25.11
CA VAL A 1054 5.61 -34.53 -23.93
C VAL A 1054 5.86 -35.34 -22.67
N GLU A 1055 5.03 -36.35 -22.40
CA GLU A 1055 5.14 -37.19 -21.21
C GLU A 1055 6.47 -37.96 -21.16
N GLN A 1056 6.98 -38.42 -22.32
CA GLN A 1056 8.30 -39.04 -22.42
C GLN A 1056 9.41 -38.06 -22.03
N ARG A 1057 9.33 -36.81 -22.51
CA ARG A 1057 10.32 -35.77 -22.22
C ARG A 1057 10.29 -35.30 -20.77
N LEU A 1058 9.12 -35.38 -20.12
CA LEU A 1058 8.95 -35.12 -18.70
C LEU A 1058 9.31 -36.33 -17.81
N GLY A 1059 9.75 -37.46 -18.40
CA GLY A 1059 10.11 -38.68 -17.66
C GLY A 1059 8.91 -39.48 -17.13
N ARG A 1060 7.69 -39.07 -17.49
CA ARG A 1060 6.43 -39.70 -17.04
C ARG A 1060 6.03 -40.90 -17.89
N LEU A 1061 6.63 -41.07 -19.06
CA LEU A 1061 6.36 -42.16 -19.99
C LEU A 1061 7.66 -42.74 -20.54
N ASN A 1062 7.78 -44.06 -20.55
CA ASN A 1062 8.86 -44.77 -21.23
C ASN A 1062 8.36 -45.26 -22.59
N ILE A 1063 9.17 -45.08 -23.64
CA ILE A 1063 8.84 -45.57 -24.99
C ILE A 1063 9.92 -46.53 -25.41
N GLU A 1064 9.53 -47.77 -25.67
CA GLU A 1064 10.43 -48.86 -26.02
C GLU A 1064 10.16 -49.33 -27.45
N ILE A 1065 11.21 -49.60 -28.22
CA ILE A 1065 11.07 -50.27 -29.52
C ILE A 1065 11.03 -51.77 -29.28
N VAL A 1066 9.98 -52.40 -29.79
CA VAL A 1066 9.80 -53.85 -29.77
C VAL A 1066 10.47 -54.45 -31.01
N THR A 1067 11.47 -55.29 -30.78
CA THR A 1067 12.14 -56.09 -31.82
C THR A 1067 11.94 -57.57 -31.56
N SER A 1068 12.28 -58.42 -32.53
CA SER A 1068 12.28 -59.89 -32.34
C SER A 1068 13.21 -60.35 -31.19
N LYS A 1069 14.16 -59.52 -30.76
CA LYS A 1069 15.08 -59.78 -29.64
C LYS A 1069 14.59 -59.20 -28.29
N GLY A 1070 13.44 -58.52 -28.25
CA GLY A 1070 12.90 -57.87 -27.06
C GLY A 1070 12.72 -56.35 -27.21
N ALA A 1071 12.19 -55.72 -26.16
CA ALA A 1071 11.92 -54.28 -26.10
C ALA A 1071 13.15 -53.50 -25.60
N THR A 1072 13.53 -52.42 -26.28
CA THR A 1072 14.69 -51.58 -25.92
C THR A 1072 14.30 -50.10 -25.78
N PRO A 1073 14.68 -49.38 -24.71
CA PRO A 1073 14.36 -47.96 -24.55
C PRO A 1073 15.01 -47.08 -25.63
N ARG A 1074 14.28 -46.11 -26.20
CA ARG A 1074 14.84 -45.18 -27.19
C ARG A 1074 14.38 -43.74 -26.94
N ARG A 1075 15.32 -42.81 -26.70
CA ARG A 1075 15.00 -41.43 -26.24
C ARG A 1075 14.90 -40.35 -27.33
N GLN A 1076 15.39 -40.56 -28.55
CA GLN A 1076 15.53 -39.46 -29.53
C GLN A 1076 14.77 -39.60 -30.87
N SER A 1077 14.29 -40.79 -31.29
CA SER A 1077 13.67 -40.94 -32.63
C SER A 1077 12.14 -40.85 -32.69
N PHE A 1078 11.43 -40.94 -31.56
CA PHE A 1078 9.98 -41.15 -31.59
C PHE A 1078 9.20 -39.94 -32.16
N PHE A 1079 9.55 -38.70 -31.76
CA PHE A 1079 8.87 -37.50 -32.29
C PHE A 1079 9.11 -37.31 -33.79
N ASP A 1080 10.32 -37.59 -34.27
CA ASP A 1080 10.67 -37.42 -35.68
C ASP A 1080 9.90 -38.37 -36.59
N GLU A 1081 9.52 -39.54 -36.09
CA GLU A 1081 8.75 -40.54 -36.83
C GLU A 1081 7.25 -40.23 -36.88
N ILE A 1082 6.68 -39.60 -35.84
CA ILE A 1082 5.25 -39.30 -35.80
C ILE A 1082 4.87 -37.93 -36.37
N LYS A 1083 5.81 -36.98 -36.49
CA LYS A 1083 5.49 -35.56 -36.73
C LYS A 1083 4.83 -35.27 -38.08
N ASN A 1084 5.08 -36.09 -39.11
CA ASN A 1084 4.66 -35.87 -40.50
C ASN A 1084 3.68 -36.94 -41.01
N SER A 1085 3.16 -37.78 -40.14
CA SER A 1085 2.34 -38.94 -40.52
C SER A 1085 0.94 -38.85 -39.92
N SER A 1086 -0.06 -39.31 -40.67
CA SER A 1086 -1.41 -39.58 -40.14
C SER A 1086 -1.41 -40.91 -39.39
N PHE A 1087 -2.20 -40.97 -38.32
CA PHE A 1087 -2.36 -42.17 -37.51
C PHE A 1087 -3.82 -42.48 -37.33
N THR A 1088 -4.15 -43.76 -37.32
CA THR A 1088 -5.45 -44.28 -36.91
C THR A 1088 -5.29 -45.04 -35.59
N ARG A 1089 -6.34 -45.07 -34.78
CA ARG A 1089 -6.34 -45.84 -33.53
C ARG A 1089 -7.14 -47.11 -33.76
N ILE A 1090 -6.49 -48.25 -33.57
CA ILE A 1090 -7.11 -49.57 -33.55
C ILE A 1090 -7.19 -50.01 -32.09
N GLU A 1091 -8.37 -50.43 -31.66
CA GLU A 1091 -8.59 -51.00 -30.34
C GLU A 1091 -8.97 -52.47 -30.48
N THR A 1092 -8.35 -53.32 -29.67
CA THR A 1092 -8.74 -54.73 -29.51
C THR A 1092 -9.18 -54.99 -28.06
N ASP A 1093 -9.69 -56.18 -27.76
CA ASP A 1093 -10.01 -56.57 -26.38
C ASP A 1093 -8.80 -56.50 -25.43
N LYS A 1094 -7.56 -56.57 -25.96
CA LYS A 1094 -6.35 -56.68 -25.14
C LYS A 1094 -5.42 -55.47 -25.21
N VAL A 1095 -5.40 -54.70 -26.29
CA VAL A 1095 -4.42 -53.63 -26.53
C VAL A 1095 -5.01 -52.44 -27.30
N PHE A 1096 -4.41 -51.26 -27.12
CA PHE A 1096 -4.59 -50.11 -28.01
C PHE A 1096 -3.39 -50.00 -28.95
N ILE A 1097 -3.63 -49.79 -30.23
CA ILE A 1097 -2.58 -49.66 -31.25
C ILE A 1097 -2.82 -48.39 -32.05
N TYR A 1098 -1.85 -47.49 -32.08
CA TYR A 1098 -1.83 -46.32 -32.96
C TYR A 1098 -1.04 -46.67 -34.22
N VAL A 1099 -1.71 -46.85 -35.35
CA VAL A 1099 -1.09 -47.31 -36.60
C VAL A 1099 -0.94 -46.13 -37.55
N GLN A 1100 0.27 -45.92 -38.06
CA GLN A 1100 0.51 -44.96 -39.12
C GLN A 1100 -0.28 -45.37 -40.37
N ASP A 1101 -0.93 -44.41 -41.01
CA ASP A 1101 -1.62 -44.61 -42.27
C ASP A 1101 -0.59 -44.82 -43.39
N SER A 1102 -0.25 -46.09 -43.66
CA SER A 1102 0.73 -46.51 -44.66
C SER A 1102 0.23 -47.75 -45.41
N PRO A 1103 0.39 -47.81 -46.76
CA PRO A 1103 0.06 -48.99 -47.55
C PRO A 1103 0.74 -50.27 -47.06
N SER A 1104 1.93 -50.16 -46.48
CA SER A 1104 2.72 -51.28 -45.95
C SER A 1104 2.04 -52.00 -44.77
N PHE A 1105 1.01 -51.38 -44.16
CA PHE A 1105 0.29 -51.93 -43.02
C PHE A 1105 -1.13 -52.43 -43.33
N ASN A 1106 -1.59 -52.28 -44.58
CA ASN A 1106 -2.96 -52.67 -44.98
C ASN A 1106 -3.25 -54.18 -44.84
N ASN A 1107 -2.20 -55.01 -44.84
CA ASN A 1107 -2.32 -56.47 -44.76
C ASN A 1107 -1.93 -57.03 -43.37
N ILE A 1108 -1.76 -56.19 -42.36
CA ILE A 1108 -1.42 -56.64 -41.01
C ILE A 1108 -2.68 -57.17 -40.31
N ASP A 1109 -2.62 -58.43 -39.89
CA ASP A 1109 -3.63 -59.03 -39.02
C ASP A 1109 -3.38 -58.61 -37.57
N PHE A 1110 -4.17 -57.64 -37.10
CA PHE A 1110 -4.12 -57.09 -35.74
C PHE A 1110 -4.78 -58.00 -34.69
N ILE A 1111 -5.37 -59.14 -35.08
CA ILE A 1111 -5.94 -60.13 -34.16
C ILE A 1111 -4.85 -61.02 -33.56
N LYS A 1112 -3.75 -61.23 -34.30
CA LYS A 1112 -2.54 -61.92 -33.79
C LYS A 1112 -1.69 -60.96 -32.96
N ARG A 1113 -0.82 -61.52 -32.08
CA ARG A 1113 0.14 -60.71 -31.31
C ARG A 1113 0.93 -59.84 -32.28
N ILE A 1114 0.80 -58.53 -32.15
CA ILE A 1114 1.32 -57.55 -33.11
C ILE A 1114 2.84 -57.67 -33.31
N GLU A 1115 3.55 -58.15 -32.29
CA GLU A 1115 4.98 -58.45 -32.36
C GLU A 1115 5.34 -59.54 -33.39
N ALA A 1116 4.42 -60.47 -33.65
CA ALA A 1116 4.59 -61.57 -34.60
C ALA A 1116 4.00 -61.28 -35.99
N SER A 1117 3.15 -60.25 -36.11
CA SER A 1117 2.46 -59.90 -37.36
C SER A 1117 3.27 -58.99 -38.29
N LEU A 1118 4.46 -58.51 -37.88
CA LEU A 1118 5.31 -57.65 -38.70
C LEU A 1118 6.27 -58.47 -39.57
N PRO A 1119 6.14 -58.46 -40.92
CA PRO A 1119 7.05 -59.18 -41.79
C PRO A 1119 8.47 -58.63 -41.66
N SER A 1120 9.44 -59.52 -41.55
CA SER A 1120 10.88 -59.21 -41.63
C SER A 1120 11.15 -58.47 -42.95
N GLY A 1121 11.43 -57.16 -42.88
CA GLY A 1121 11.69 -56.31 -44.06
C GLY A 1121 10.59 -55.31 -44.42
N SER A 1122 9.46 -55.27 -43.70
CA SER A 1122 8.36 -54.31 -43.92
C SER A 1122 8.70 -52.84 -43.62
N GLY A 1123 9.87 -52.55 -43.05
CA GLY A 1123 10.24 -51.22 -42.57
C GLY A 1123 9.44 -50.76 -41.33
N GLY A 1124 8.48 -51.55 -40.86
CA GLY A 1124 7.65 -51.23 -39.69
C GLY A 1124 8.45 -51.23 -38.38
N ARG A 1125 8.20 -50.24 -37.53
CA ARG A 1125 8.71 -50.11 -36.17
C ARG A 1125 7.56 -50.11 -35.19
N LEU A 1126 7.57 -51.07 -34.27
CA LEU A 1126 6.59 -51.16 -33.21
C LEU A 1126 7.14 -50.56 -31.93
N TYR A 1127 6.46 -49.56 -31.40
CA TYR A 1127 6.74 -48.95 -30.12
C TYR A 1127 5.74 -49.45 -29.08
N LYS A 1128 6.21 -49.70 -27.86
CA LYS A 1128 5.38 -49.96 -26.69
C LYS A 1128 5.52 -48.77 -25.74
N LEU A 1129 4.39 -48.16 -25.36
CA LEU A 1129 4.39 -47.12 -24.33
C LEU A 1129 4.26 -47.83 -22.98
N GLN A 1130 5.20 -47.54 -22.08
CA GLN A 1130 5.24 -48.03 -20.73
C GLN A 1130 5.14 -46.86 -19.75
N PRO A 1131 4.51 -47.06 -18.57
CA PRO A 1131 4.46 -46.01 -17.57
C PRO A 1131 5.88 -45.65 -17.10
N GLY A 1132 6.17 -44.36 -16.97
CA GLY A 1132 7.44 -43.86 -16.43
C GLY A 1132 7.46 -43.85 -14.90
N LYS A 1133 8.56 -43.34 -14.34
CA LYS A 1133 8.70 -43.08 -12.89
C LYS A 1133 9.16 -41.64 -12.69
N ILE A 1134 8.51 -40.92 -11.77
CA ILE A 1134 9.10 -39.70 -11.18
C ILE A 1134 9.67 -40.11 -9.82
N GLY A 1135 11.00 -40.15 -9.70
CA GLY A 1135 11.66 -40.77 -8.54
C GLY A 1135 11.44 -42.27 -8.53
N GLU A 1136 10.99 -42.83 -7.39
CA GLU A 1136 10.69 -44.26 -7.25
C GLU A 1136 9.22 -44.64 -7.51
N VAL A 1137 8.33 -43.65 -7.68
CA VAL A 1137 6.88 -43.88 -7.83
C VAL A 1137 6.53 -44.18 -9.30
N PRO A 1138 5.98 -45.36 -9.62
CA PRO A 1138 5.41 -45.64 -10.94
C PRO A 1138 4.15 -44.80 -11.15
N ILE A 1139 4.08 -44.11 -12.29
CA ILE A 1139 2.92 -43.29 -12.66
C ILE A 1139 2.03 -44.14 -13.56
N SER A 1140 0.72 -44.18 -13.36
CA SER A 1140 -0.22 -44.84 -14.30
C SER A 1140 -0.10 -44.27 -15.73
N GLN A 1141 -0.43 -45.02 -16.78
CA GLN A 1141 -0.43 -44.53 -18.18
C GLN A 1141 -1.59 -43.55 -18.48
N SER A 1142 -2.16 -42.95 -17.42
CA SER A 1142 -3.51 -42.41 -17.39
C SER A 1142 -3.77 -41.45 -18.54
N GLY A 1143 -4.49 -41.98 -19.53
CA GLY A 1143 -4.94 -41.26 -20.73
C GLY A 1143 -4.67 -41.98 -22.05
N PHE A 1144 -3.66 -42.84 -22.17
CA PHE A 1144 -3.33 -43.51 -23.45
C PHE A 1144 -4.08 -44.83 -23.67
N GLY A 1145 -4.34 -45.56 -22.58
CA GLY A 1145 -5.00 -46.87 -22.55
C GLY A 1145 -6.25 -46.91 -21.67
N ASP A 1146 -6.86 -45.75 -21.40
CA ASP A 1146 -8.05 -45.66 -20.54
C ASP A 1146 -9.28 -46.27 -21.24
N VAL A 1147 -9.78 -47.36 -20.67
CA VAL A 1147 -10.96 -48.12 -21.14
C VAL A 1147 -12.26 -47.31 -21.09
N SER A 1148 -12.32 -46.16 -20.38
CA SER A 1148 -13.52 -45.31 -20.38
C SER A 1148 -13.80 -44.62 -21.72
N ALA A 1149 -12.88 -44.67 -22.68
CA ALA A 1149 -13.05 -44.15 -24.04
C ALA A 1149 -13.16 -45.28 -25.11
N SER A 1150 -13.41 -46.52 -24.68
CA SER A 1150 -13.50 -47.68 -25.56
C SER A 1150 -14.73 -47.64 -26.47
N SER A 1151 -14.55 -47.98 -27.74
CA SER A 1151 -15.66 -48.21 -28.69
C SER A 1151 -16.04 -49.69 -28.83
N HIS A 1152 -15.34 -50.59 -28.12
CA HIS A 1152 -15.54 -52.04 -28.23
C HIS A 1152 -16.76 -52.49 -27.42
N SER A 1153 -17.60 -53.35 -28.01
CA SER A 1153 -18.84 -53.84 -27.40
C SER A 1153 -18.67 -54.53 -26.04
N SER A 1154 -17.49 -55.10 -25.77
CA SER A 1154 -17.14 -55.80 -24.52
C SER A 1154 -16.92 -54.86 -23.31
N THR A 1155 -16.84 -53.53 -23.50
CA THR A 1155 -16.54 -52.55 -22.43
C THR A 1155 -17.42 -51.29 -22.47
N GLN A 1156 -18.63 -51.36 -23.04
CA GLN A 1156 -19.52 -50.21 -23.13
C GLN A 1156 -19.96 -49.67 -21.75
N PHE A 1157 -19.25 -48.67 -21.26
CA PHE A 1157 -19.77 -47.67 -20.35
C PHE A 1157 -20.58 -46.66 -21.17
N LYS A 1158 -21.86 -46.45 -20.84
CA LYS A 1158 -22.73 -45.48 -21.54
C LYS A 1158 -22.25 -44.05 -21.26
N VAL A 1159 -21.44 -43.49 -22.15
CA VAL A 1159 -21.22 -42.04 -22.23
C VAL A 1159 -21.91 -41.52 -23.50
N ASN A 1160 -22.64 -40.41 -23.34
CA ASN A 1160 -23.40 -39.77 -24.40
C ASN A 1160 -22.50 -39.23 -25.52
N ASN A 1161 -22.40 -39.97 -26.62
CA ASN A 1161 -21.97 -39.42 -27.92
C ASN A 1161 -23.16 -38.70 -28.59
N ILE A 1162 -22.88 -37.60 -29.29
CA ILE A 1162 -23.80 -36.82 -30.12
C ILE A 1162 -24.61 -37.71 -31.09
N ALA A 1163 -24.02 -38.79 -31.61
CA ALA A 1163 -24.74 -39.75 -32.48
C ALA A 1163 -25.87 -40.51 -31.76
N ASN A 1164 -25.73 -40.79 -30.45
CA ASN A 1164 -26.78 -41.43 -29.64
C ASN A 1164 -27.81 -40.42 -29.12
N SER A 1165 -27.42 -39.17 -28.92
CA SER A 1165 -28.35 -38.08 -28.55
C SER A 1165 -29.31 -37.72 -29.68
N LEU A 1166 -28.97 -38.03 -30.92
CA LEU A 1166 -29.85 -37.87 -32.10
C LEU A 1166 -30.81 -39.05 -32.31
N LYS A 1167 -30.58 -40.21 -31.67
CA LYS A 1167 -31.42 -41.41 -31.85
C LYS A 1167 -32.45 -41.64 -30.75
N ASN A 1168 -32.24 -41.09 -29.55
CA ASN A 1168 -33.16 -41.27 -28.42
C ASN A 1168 -33.75 -39.93 -27.98
N ARG A 1169 -34.89 -39.57 -28.59
CA ARG A 1169 -35.82 -38.59 -28.02
C ARG A 1169 -37.15 -39.28 -27.81
N SER A 1170 -37.68 -39.15 -26.59
CA SER A 1170 -38.85 -39.82 -26.01
C SER A 1170 -38.59 -41.20 -25.40
N GLN A 1171 -38.33 -41.24 -24.09
CA GLN A 1171 -39.20 -41.90 -23.11
C GLN A 1171 -38.74 -41.59 -21.68
N ASN A 1172 -39.69 -41.18 -20.83
CA ASN A 1172 -39.55 -41.04 -19.39
C ASN A 1172 -39.23 -42.39 -18.73
N SER A 1173 -38.44 -42.39 -17.65
CA SER A 1173 -38.80 -42.94 -16.33
C SER A 1173 -37.57 -43.16 -15.45
N ASP A 1174 -37.85 -43.13 -14.15
CA ASP A 1174 -37.00 -43.34 -12.99
C ASP A 1174 -36.03 -44.52 -13.11
N SER A 1175 -34.84 -44.40 -12.51
CA SER A 1175 -34.19 -45.52 -11.82
C SER A 1175 -33.12 -45.05 -10.84
N ASN A 1176 -33.07 -45.78 -9.74
CA ASN A 1176 -32.27 -45.60 -8.54
C ASN A 1176 -30.75 -45.69 -8.77
N ASP A 1177 -30.01 -44.70 -8.27
CA ASP A 1177 -28.58 -44.81 -8.01
C ASP A 1177 -28.34 -45.27 -6.55
N GLU A 1178 -28.53 -46.57 -6.29
CA GLU A 1178 -28.04 -47.23 -5.08
C GLU A 1178 -26.54 -47.55 -5.21
N CYS A 1179 -25.67 -46.56 -4.97
CA CYS A 1179 -24.24 -46.80 -4.68
C CYS A 1179 -23.58 -45.59 -4.00
N LYS A 1180 -24.30 -44.84 -3.18
CA LYS A 1180 -23.71 -43.77 -2.37
C LYS A 1180 -24.22 -43.83 -0.94
N ASN A 1181 -23.23 -43.87 -0.03
CA ASN A 1181 -23.30 -43.73 1.42
C ASN A 1181 -23.19 -45.06 2.20
N GLN A 1182 -21.95 -45.49 2.42
CA GLN A 1182 -21.58 -46.12 3.69
C GLN A 1182 -20.27 -45.50 4.21
N SER A 1183 -20.28 -45.19 5.50
CA SER A 1183 -19.18 -44.63 6.28
C SER A 1183 -18.12 -45.69 6.57
N ALA A 1184 -16.86 -45.26 6.58
CA ALA A 1184 -15.73 -46.07 7.01
C ALA A 1184 -15.76 -46.29 8.52
N GLU A 1185 -16.35 -47.40 8.96
CA GLU A 1185 -15.99 -48.10 10.20
C GLU A 1185 -16.49 -49.55 10.05
N GLU A 1186 -15.64 -50.51 10.40
CA GLU A 1186 -15.76 -51.97 10.25
C GLU A 1186 -15.33 -52.57 8.89
N GLU A 1187 -14.02 -52.56 8.62
CA GLU A 1187 -13.40 -53.56 7.76
C GLU A 1187 -13.44 -54.94 8.43
N LYS A 1188 -14.49 -55.71 8.12
CA LYS A 1188 -14.48 -57.18 8.05
C LYS A 1188 -15.80 -57.67 7.45
N ASN A 1189 -15.91 -57.60 6.12
CA ASN A 1189 -16.55 -58.61 5.25
C ASN A 1189 -16.56 -58.12 3.80
N GLN A 1190 -16.02 -58.93 2.90
CA GLN A 1190 -15.90 -58.64 1.46
C GLN A 1190 -17.27 -58.73 0.77
N ASN A 1191 -17.68 -57.65 0.09
CA ASN A 1191 -18.71 -57.71 -0.95
C ASN A 1191 -18.01 -57.81 -2.33
N PRO A 1192 -18.12 -58.92 -3.08
CA PRO A 1192 -17.29 -59.17 -4.27
C PRO A 1192 -17.68 -58.38 -5.54
N ASN A 1193 -18.67 -57.47 -5.49
CA ASN A 1193 -19.20 -56.81 -6.69
C ASN A 1193 -18.85 -55.32 -6.89
N CYS A 1194 -17.87 -54.77 -6.17
CA CYS A 1194 -17.46 -53.38 -6.34
C CYS A 1194 -15.93 -53.19 -6.31
N SER A 1195 -15.21 -53.79 -7.26
CA SER A 1195 -13.99 -53.22 -7.87
C SER A 1195 -13.42 -54.17 -8.93
N PRO A 1196 -13.44 -53.85 -10.23
CA PRO A 1196 -12.36 -54.23 -11.10
C PRO A 1196 -11.30 -53.13 -10.98
N GLU A 1197 -10.10 -53.48 -10.50
CA GLU A 1197 -8.91 -52.69 -10.79
C GLU A 1197 -8.94 -52.37 -12.30
N LYS A 1198 -8.98 -51.09 -12.66
CA LYS A 1198 -8.93 -50.66 -14.05
C LYS A 1198 -7.57 -51.07 -14.61
N SER A 1199 -7.47 -52.27 -15.18
CA SER A 1199 -6.29 -52.70 -15.90
C SER A 1199 -6.21 -51.88 -17.18
N GLU A 1200 -5.32 -50.88 -17.23
CA GLU A 1200 -5.00 -50.14 -18.46
C GLU A 1200 -4.50 -51.15 -19.51
N LYS A 1201 -5.13 -51.15 -20.69
CA LYS A 1201 -4.67 -52.01 -21.80
C LYS A 1201 -3.30 -51.52 -22.27
N PRO A 1202 -2.33 -52.41 -22.55
CA PRO A 1202 -1.07 -52.01 -23.16
C PRO A 1202 -1.28 -51.21 -24.44
N VAL A 1203 -0.45 -50.17 -24.61
CA VAL A 1203 -0.53 -49.26 -25.75
C VAL A 1203 0.69 -49.42 -26.64
N TYR A 1204 0.44 -49.58 -27.94
CA TYR A 1204 1.45 -49.71 -28.97
C TYR A 1204 1.32 -48.60 -30.03
N VAL A 1205 2.42 -48.24 -30.67
CA VAL A 1205 2.45 -47.36 -31.85
C VAL A 1205 3.20 -48.05 -32.95
N LEU A 1206 2.60 -48.19 -34.13
CA LEU A 1206 3.23 -48.77 -35.31
C LEU A 1206 3.54 -47.67 -36.32
N THR A 1207 4.81 -47.45 -36.62
CA THR A 1207 5.29 -46.47 -37.62
C THR A 1207 6.04 -47.17 -38.75
N GLU A 1208 6.09 -46.57 -39.93
CA GLU A 1208 6.96 -46.99 -41.04
C GLU A 1208 8.27 -46.21 -40.98
N SER A 1209 9.41 -46.90 -41.01
CA SER A 1209 10.73 -46.29 -40.99
C SER A 1209 10.92 -45.40 -42.23
N SER A 1210 11.10 -44.09 -42.02
CA SER A 1210 11.40 -43.13 -43.09
C SER A 1210 12.84 -43.21 -43.64
N ILE A 1211 13.64 -44.16 -43.14
CA ILE A 1211 15.02 -44.40 -43.58
C ILE A 1211 15.00 -45.66 -44.47
N LYS A 1212 15.09 -45.45 -45.79
CA LYS A 1212 15.55 -46.47 -46.73
C LYS A 1212 17.07 -46.42 -46.82
#